data_AF-A0A962WN10-F1
#
_entry.id   AF-A0A962WN10-F1
#
_cell.length_a   1.000
_cell.length_b   1.000
_cell.length_c   1.000
_cell.angle_alpha   90.00
_cell.angle_beta   90.00
_cell.angle_gamma   90.00
#
_symmetry.space_group_name_H-M   'P 1'
#
loop_
_entity.id
_entity.type
_entity.pdbx_description
1 polymer ?
#
loop_
_entity_poly.entity_id
_entity_poly.type
_entity_poly.pdbx_seq_one_letter_code
_entity_poly.pdbx_strand_id
1 'polypeptide(L)'
;MVNQSLHRAGRIATLWCGMAVTPLVAAVDPNQPYHLQILQALTEAPTRDQVIPWQPPGVDPTAWMSNREAPVPPQCYTDISQGIGYEGRHNPCYACHQDQVAGRENAQNDRSLQEAYAFSDVGLTNHWTNLFEDRSARVAAISDAEILDWIDDDNYSELAGRLLAAGWGDDAYPGWDSADPAVYGTPWLPDLANLQDGAAAFDVNGLALDGSWWVAFNYKPLPSTFWPTNGSTDDVMIRLAPSFWKTTAGAASIDVYRANLALVEANIKGVERIGALPIDEIAIGQDVNDDEVLEPAVTEVVVATNRRNTPAGPRNFYLGQAGASEDIEPSIYPLGTEFLHTVRYVGVDDAGNIFNARRMKEVRYMRRFKRGRVFDAELLYQEEAVEKEQGALPTFLDHGHSGLAKRFGWQITGFIEAYDGRLRWNTYEENAFCMGCHSSIGSTIDKTFSFARKLDGAAGWGYINLRGMPDVPNVGEALAEIQAYLERVGGGSEFRSNPELEARFYLADGVTVNTVALAGARDTYDLVTPSRARALQLNKAYKVIVEDQDFIFGRDATATPPPRVLAAVDNETSPTLAPPYQHDWNIVLDWSQADANACMYGGDVDFAQLDGAWIATLGGTAVAEYDQVCARGTVSLVGALQVALADGFVPQPGDRFVLVRAGALDGGFDHTVLPSLPQGAFALREEGESLVLVVTEDSDLDGISDDADNCILVANGPALPDAAGKVQLDSDGDGYGNVCDADLNNDGIVNGGDIGPLRAALGTAGGAADLNGDGVVNGGDIGVLRASLGSVPGPSGTAP
;
A
#
# COMPACT_ATOMS: atom_id res chain seq x y z
N MET A 1 -85.05 -3.19 12.05
CA MET A 1 -85.94 -2.28 12.80
C MET A 1 -85.15 -1.66 13.93
N VAL A 2 -85.10 -0.32 13.97
CA VAL A 2 -85.27 0.57 15.13
C VAL A 2 -84.46 0.25 16.41
N ASN A 3 -83.79 1.16 17.11
CA ASN A 3 -83.43 2.58 17.02
C ASN A 3 -82.76 2.93 18.38
N GLN A 4 -82.14 4.11 18.46
CA GLN A 4 -81.90 4.92 19.68
C GLN A 4 -80.67 4.57 20.56
N SER A 5 -79.87 5.53 21.06
CA SER A 5 -79.86 7.00 20.93
C SER A 5 -78.74 7.63 21.79
N LEU A 6 -78.18 8.76 21.30
CA LEU A 6 -77.72 9.96 22.07
C LEU A 6 -76.45 9.82 22.96
N HIS A 7 -75.52 10.77 23.09
CA HIS A 7 -75.53 12.23 22.87
C HIS A 7 -74.08 12.80 22.78
N ARG A 8 -73.88 13.75 21.83
CA ARG A 8 -73.17 15.06 21.86
C ARG A 8 -71.74 15.19 22.44
N ALA A 9 -70.89 16.15 22.03
CA ALA A 9 -70.65 17.00 20.86
C ALA A 9 -69.70 18.11 21.36
N GLY A 10 -68.63 18.42 20.63
CA GLY A 10 -67.74 19.54 20.94
C GLY A 10 -66.57 19.66 19.98
N ARG A 11 -66.87 19.81 18.68
CA ARG A 11 -65.88 20.16 17.64
C ARG A 11 -65.74 21.68 17.58
N ILE A 12 -64.52 22.18 17.76
CA ILE A 12 -64.05 23.39 17.09
C ILE A 12 -63.48 22.91 15.76
N ALA A 13 -64.15 23.26 14.66
CA ALA A 13 -63.71 22.99 13.31
C ALA A 13 -62.79 24.14 12.88
N THR A 14 -61.49 23.89 12.85
CA THR A 14 -60.57 24.68 12.03
C THR A 14 -60.44 23.95 10.70
N LEU A 15 -61.00 24.53 9.64
CA LEU A 15 -60.73 24.11 8.27
C LEU A 15 -59.22 24.23 8.04
N TRP A 16 -58.50 23.11 8.02
CA TRP A 16 -57.28 23.02 7.24
C TRP A 16 -57.67 22.49 5.87
N CYS A 17 -57.54 23.38 4.89
CA CYS A 17 -57.59 23.07 3.48
C CYS A 17 -56.56 21.95 3.25
N GLY A 18 -57.04 20.76 2.84
CA GLY A 18 -56.17 19.67 2.44
C GLY A 18 -55.39 20.11 1.21
N MET A 19 -54.16 20.59 1.41
CA MET A 19 -53.15 20.47 0.37
C MET A 19 -52.93 18.97 0.20
N ALA A 20 -53.41 18.44 -0.92
CA ALA A 20 -52.92 17.19 -1.43
C ALA A 20 -51.39 17.33 -1.50
N VAL A 21 -50.68 16.59 -0.64
CA VAL A 21 -49.26 16.35 -0.84
C VAL A 21 -49.21 15.51 -2.11
N THR A 22 -49.03 16.17 -3.25
CA THR A 22 -48.57 15.49 -4.46
C THR A 22 -47.32 14.71 -4.09
N PRO A 23 -47.23 13.40 -4.40
CA PRO A 23 -46.01 12.67 -4.14
C PRO A 23 -44.88 13.39 -4.90
N LEU A 24 -43.74 13.59 -4.23
CA LEU A 24 -42.56 14.28 -4.75
C LEU A 24 -41.95 13.61 -6.01
N VAL A 25 -42.59 12.57 -6.55
CA VAL A 25 -42.16 11.70 -7.66
C VAL A 25 -42.79 12.15 -8.99
N ALA A 26 -42.70 13.44 -9.32
CA ALA A 26 -43.29 13.98 -10.55
C ALA A 26 -42.27 14.20 -11.69
N ALA A 27 -40.99 13.83 -11.50
CA ALA A 27 -39.93 14.13 -12.46
C ALA A 27 -39.38 12.93 -13.25
N VAL A 28 -39.58 11.69 -12.76
CA VAL A 28 -38.99 10.50 -13.37
C VAL A 28 -39.81 10.02 -14.57
N ASP A 29 -39.19 9.82 -15.75
CA ASP A 29 -39.89 9.30 -16.93
C ASP A 29 -40.20 7.79 -16.75
N PRO A 30 -41.47 7.39 -16.59
CA PRO A 30 -41.82 6.00 -16.31
C PRO A 30 -41.59 5.06 -17.49
N ASN A 31 -41.28 5.58 -18.68
CA ASN A 31 -41.01 4.78 -19.87
C ASN A 31 -39.53 4.39 -20.00
N GLN A 32 -38.65 4.97 -19.19
CA GLN A 32 -37.24 4.61 -19.18
C GLN A 32 -36.99 3.32 -18.38
N PRO A 33 -35.92 2.57 -18.67
CA PRO A 33 -35.42 1.53 -17.77
C PRO A 33 -35.24 2.04 -16.33
N TYR A 34 -35.47 1.17 -15.35
CA TYR A 34 -35.43 1.54 -13.93
C TYR A 34 -34.08 2.12 -13.47
N HIS A 35 -32.94 1.63 -13.98
CA HIS A 35 -31.64 2.23 -13.63
C HIS A 35 -31.55 3.70 -14.08
N LEU A 36 -32.05 4.06 -15.27
CA LEU A 36 -32.06 5.44 -15.74
C LEU A 36 -33.01 6.31 -14.90
N GLN A 37 -34.14 5.75 -14.47
CA GLN A 37 -35.06 6.42 -13.54
C GLN A 37 -34.39 6.74 -12.21
N ILE A 38 -33.61 5.81 -11.67
CA ILE A 38 -32.83 5.99 -10.43
C ILE A 38 -31.75 7.05 -10.65
N LEU A 39 -30.97 6.98 -11.74
CA LEU A 39 -29.95 7.98 -12.09
C LEU A 39 -30.54 9.39 -12.22
N GLN A 40 -31.71 9.51 -12.87
CA GLN A 40 -32.43 10.78 -12.97
C GLN A 40 -32.80 11.31 -11.57
N ALA A 41 -33.30 10.44 -10.69
CA ALA A 41 -33.61 10.82 -9.31
C ALA A 41 -32.38 11.23 -8.49
N LEU A 42 -31.20 10.67 -8.80
CA LEU A 42 -29.93 10.99 -8.17
C LEU A 42 -29.29 12.30 -8.68
N THR A 43 -29.68 12.78 -9.86
CA THR A 43 -29.08 13.97 -10.48
C THR A 43 -30.00 15.19 -10.48
N GLU A 44 -31.31 14.98 -10.43
CA GLU A 44 -32.31 16.06 -10.49
C GLU A 44 -32.94 16.40 -9.12
N ALA A 45 -33.19 17.69 -8.91
CA ALA A 45 -33.93 18.16 -7.74
C ALA A 45 -35.43 17.80 -7.86
N PRO A 46 -36.14 17.54 -6.75
CA PRO A 46 -35.71 17.70 -5.36
C PRO A 46 -35.09 16.43 -4.72
N THR A 47 -34.89 15.36 -5.49
CA THR A 47 -34.52 14.03 -4.95
C THR A 47 -33.01 13.77 -4.89
N ARG A 48 -32.21 14.45 -5.71
CA ARG A 48 -30.75 14.24 -5.82
C ARG A 48 -29.95 14.36 -4.51
N ASP A 49 -30.50 15.07 -3.53
CA ASP A 49 -29.83 15.37 -2.25
C ASP A 49 -30.42 14.55 -1.08
N GLN A 50 -31.21 13.51 -1.37
CA GLN A 50 -31.80 12.62 -0.37
C GLN A 50 -30.78 11.59 0.12
N VAL A 51 -30.74 11.36 1.44
CA VAL A 51 -29.83 10.39 2.07
C VAL A 51 -30.25 8.94 1.81
N ILE A 52 -31.54 8.69 1.59
CA ILE A 52 -32.07 7.40 1.11
C ILE A 52 -32.53 7.64 -0.33
N PRO A 53 -31.85 7.05 -1.34
CA PRO A 53 -32.23 7.21 -2.73
C PRO A 53 -33.67 6.74 -3.01
N TRP A 54 -34.31 7.34 -4.00
CA TRP A 54 -35.60 6.85 -4.49
C TRP A 54 -35.47 5.45 -5.08
N GLN A 55 -36.44 4.58 -4.80
CA GLN A 55 -36.50 3.21 -5.30
C GLN A 55 -37.83 2.94 -6.01
N PRO A 56 -37.84 2.18 -7.13
CA PRO A 56 -39.08 1.78 -7.80
C PRO A 56 -39.98 0.91 -6.89
N PRO A 57 -41.20 1.35 -6.56
CA PRO A 57 -42.04 0.63 -5.60
C PRO A 57 -42.64 -0.65 -6.20
N GLY A 58 -42.60 -1.75 -5.43
CA GLY A 58 -43.28 -3.00 -5.78
C GLY A 58 -42.64 -3.78 -6.94
N VAL A 59 -41.38 -3.49 -7.24
CA VAL A 59 -40.58 -4.15 -8.28
C VAL A 59 -39.40 -4.85 -7.61
N ASP A 60 -39.07 -6.06 -8.04
CA ASP A 60 -37.89 -6.77 -7.55
C ASP A 60 -36.61 -5.96 -7.81
N PRO A 61 -35.72 -5.76 -6.81
CA PRO A 61 -34.52 -4.94 -6.97
C PRO A 61 -33.59 -5.38 -8.08
N THR A 62 -33.59 -6.67 -8.42
CA THR A 62 -32.76 -7.19 -9.50
C THR A 62 -33.26 -6.76 -10.89
N ALA A 63 -34.48 -6.26 -11.01
CA ALA A 63 -35.00 -5.65 -12.24
C ALA A 63 -34.62 -4.16 -12.35
N TRP A 64 -34.09 -3.56 -11.29
CA TRP A 64 -33.62 -2.17 -11.32
C TRP A 64 -32.26 -2.04 -12.00
N MET A 65 -31.46 -3.10 -11.95
CA MET A 65 -30.05 -3.09 -12.33
C MET A 65 -29.86 -2.91 -13.84
N SER A 66 -28.86 -2.13 -14.22
CA SER A 66 -28.32 -2.08 -15.58
C SER A 66 -27.42 -3.29 -15.87
N ASN A 67 -26.62 -3.69 -14.88
CA ASN A 67 -25.66 -4.77 -14.95
C ASN A 67 -25.97 -5.86 -13.90
N ARG A 68 -26.60 -6.96 -14.33
CA ARG A 68 -26.85 -8.13 -13.46
C ARG A 68 -25.57 -8.87 -13.04
N GLU A 69 -24.46 -8.59 -13.72
CA GLU A 69 -23.10 -9.06 -13.42
C GLU A 69 -22.26 -7.96 -12.78
N ALA A 70 -22.86 -6.98 -12.09
CA ALA A 70 -22.14 -6.00 -11.28
C ALA A 70 -21.12 -6.62 -10.28
N PRO A 71 -21.29 -7.88 -9.80
CA PRO A 71 -20.25 -8.59 -9.05
C PRO A 71 -18.98 -8.93 -9.85
N VAL A 72 -18.97 -8.86 -11.19
CA VAL A 72 -17.75 -8.97 -12.02
C VAL A 72 -17.11 -7.58 -12.11
N PRO A 73 -16.05 -7.31 -11.33
CA PRO A 73 -15.50 -5.96 -11.22
C PRO A 73 -14.76 -5.54 -12.52
N PRO A 74 -14.51 -4.24 -12.73
CA PRO A 74 -13.91 -3.72 -13.97
C PRO A 74 -12.55 -4.34 -14.31
N GLN A 75 -11.79 -4.75 -13.30
CA GLN A 75 -10.49 -5.41 -13.44
C GLN A 75 -10.56 -6.68 -14.30
N CYS A 76 -11.70 -7.37 -14.31
CA CYS A 76 -11.89 -8.59 -15.10
C CYS A 76 -11.95 -8.33 -16.62
N TYR A 77 -12.08 -7.09 -17.06
CA TYR A 77 -12.08 -6.69 -18.47
C TYR A 77 -10.71 -6.17 -18.93
N THR A 78 -9.65 -6.41 -18.16
CA THR A 78 -8.29 -6.02 -18.56
C THR A 78 -7.84 -6.74 -19.84
N ASP A 79 -7.21 -5.99 -20.74
CA ASP A 79 -6.59 -6.57 -21.94
C ASP A 79 -5.19 -7.09 -21.63
N ILE A 80 -5.07 -8.41 -21.58
CA ILE A 80 -3.82 -9.15 -21.31
C ILE A 80 -2.95 -9.42 -22.56
N SER A 81 -3.35 -8.94 -23.74
CA SER A 81 -2.74 -9.31 -25.03
C SER A 81 -2.15 -8.19 -25.87
N GLN A 82 -2.59 -6.95 -25.67
CA GLN A 82 -2.13 -5.82 -26.48
C GLN A 82 -1.04 -5.04 -25.74
N GLY A 83 0.10 -4.79 -26.39
CA GLY A 83 1.16 -3.86 -25.95
C GLY A 83 2.52 -4.04 -26.65
N ILE A 84 3.43 -3.05 -26.56
CA ILE A 84 4.79 -3.11 -27.14
C ILE A 84 5.66 -4.10 -26.36
N GLY A 85 5.91 -5.30 -26.89
CA GLY A 85 6.66 -6.37 -26.19
C GLY A 85 5.81 -7.29 -25.31
N TYR A 86 4.49 -7.36 -25.55
CA TYR A 86 3.53 -8.09 -24.71
C TYR A 86 2.97 -9.30 -25.48
N GLU A 87 3.42 -10.52 -25.11
CA GLU A 87 3.02 -11.79 -25.74
C GLU A 87 2.12 -12.63 -24.80
N GLY A 88 1.08 -12.02 -24.21
CA GLY A 88 0.15 -12.76 -23.34
C GLY A 88 0.79 -13.32 -22.07
N ARG A 89 1.66 -12.51 -21.43
CA ARG A 89 2.43 -12.88 -20.22
C ARG A 89 2.02 -12.16 -18.94
N HIS A 90 1.16 -11.14 -19.04
CA HIS A 90 0.85 -10.25 -17.93
C HIS A 90 -0.41 -10.69 -17.22
N ASN A 91 -0.28 -11.15 -15.97
CA ASN A 91 -1.35 -11.74 -15.21
C ASN A 91 -1.69 -10.88 -13.99
N PRO A 92 -2.75 -10.06 -14.03
CA PRO A 92 -3.31 -9.45 -12.84
C PRO A 92 -4.32 -10.36 -12.11
N CYS A 93 -4.90 -11.35 -12.79
CA CYS A 93 -5.98 -12.20 -12.30
C CYS A 93 -5.57 -13.09 -11.12
N TYR A 94 -4.28 -13.41 -10.99
CA TYR A 94 -3.76 -14.28 -9.93
C TYR A 94 -4.01 -13.74 -8.52
N ALA A 95 -4.12 -12.42 -8.32
CA ALA A 95 -4.42 -11.86 -7.00
C ALA A 95 -5.84 -12.22 -6.52
N CYS A 96 -6.73 -12.61 -7.43
CA CYS A 96 -8.13 -12.96 -7.14
C CYS A 96 -8.39 -14.46 -7.28
N HIS A 97 -7.92 -15.08 -8.35
CA HIS A 97 -8.31 -16.44 -8.72
C HIS A 97 -7.24 -17.44 -8.33
N GLN A 98 -7.56 -18.36 -7.42
CA GLN A 98 -6.63 -19.29 -6.79
C GLN A 98 -7.29 -20.66 -6.59
N ASP A 99 -6.47 -21.69 -6.39
CA ASP A 99 -6.97 -22.99 -5.95
C ASP A 99 -7.30 -22.96 -4.47
N GLN A 100 -8.19 -23.84 -4.03
CA GLN A 100 -8.52 -23.96 -2.61
C GLN A 100 -7.27 -24.32 -1.79
N VAL A 101 -7.16 -23.73 -0.61
CA VAL A 101 -6.13 -24.10 0.36
C VAL A 101 -6.72 -25.10 1.34
N ALA A 102 -6.13 -26.29 1.42
CA ALA A 102 -6.63 -27.37 2.27
C ALA A 102 -6.79 -26.93 3.73
N GLY A 103 -7.97 -27.16 4.31
CA GLY A 103 -8.29 -26.81 5.69
C GLY A 103 -8.83 -25.40 5.90
N ARG A 104 -8.86 -24.54 4.86
CA ARG A 104 -9.58 -23.26 4.89
C ARG A 104 -11.06 -23.46 4.55
N GLU A 105 -11.88 -22.50 4.94
CA GLU A 105 -13.30 -22.37 4.60
C GLU A 105 -13.55 -22.06 3.12
N ASN A 106 -12.61 -21.37 2.47
CA ASN A 106 -12.69 -21.03 1.05
C ASN A 106 -12.35 -22.25 0.19
N ALA A 107 -13.37 -22.93 -0.33
CA ALA A 107 -13.27 -24.08 -1.23
C ALA A 107 -13.46 -23.70 -2.71
N GLN A 108 -13.41 -22.42 -3.05
CA GLN A 108 -13.45 -21.97 -4.44
C GLN A 108 -12.18 -22.42 -5.15
N ASN A 109 -12.32 -23.17 -6.25
CA ASN A 109 -11.21 -23.63 -7.08
C ASN A 109 -11.30 -22.96 -8.45
N ASP A 110 -10.91 -21.69 -8.51
CA ASP A 110 -11.10 -20.85 -9.70
C ASP A 110 -9.80 -20.40 -10.36
N ARG A 111 -8.66 -21.00 -10.01
CA ARG A 111 -7.34 -20.75 -10.64
C ARG A 111 -7.37 -20.81 -12.16
N SER A 112 -8.20 -21.66 -12.75
CA SER A 112 -8.35 -21.74 -14.22
C SER A 112 -8.84 -20.43 -14.87
N LEU A 113 -9.46 -19.53 -14.09
CA LEU A 113 -9.84 -18.19 -14.59
C LEU A 113 -8.65 -17.26 -14.81
N GLN A 114 -7.44 -17.66 -14.40
CA GLN A 114 -6.22 -16.97 -14.83
C GLN A 114 -5.92 -17.20 -16.32
N GLU A 115 -6.37 -18.30 -16.92
CA GLU A 115 -6.10 -18.64 -18.34
C GLU A 115 -7.34 -18.65 -19.24
N ALA A 116 -8.51 -18.33 -18.70
CA ALA A 116 -9.76 -18.40 -19.46
C ALA A 116 -10.81 -17.43 -18.93
N TYR A 117 -11.56 -16.85 -19.86
CA TYR A 117 -12.80 -16.17 -19.54
C TYR A 117 -13.95 -17.17 -19.40
N ALA A 118 -14.79 -16.98 -18.39
CA ALA A 118 -15.96 -17.80 -18.12
C ALA A 118 -17.15 -16.93 -17.72
N PHE A 119 -17.42 -15.91 -18.52
CA PHE A 119 -18.49 -14.94 -18.27
C PHE A 119 -19.84 -15.46 -18.74
N SER A 120 -20.93 -15.02 -18.11
CA SER A 120 -22.28 -15.20 -18.64
C SER A 120 -22.50 -14.33 -19.87
N ASP A 121 -23.57 -14.58 -20.64
CA ASP A 121 -23.96 -13.75 -21.79
C ASP A 121 -24.07 -12.25 -21.45
N VAL A 122 -24.49 -11.94 -20.21
CA VAL A 122 -24.58 -10.56 -19.72
C VAL A 122 -23.18 -9.97 -19.50
N GLY A 123 -22.27 -10.76 -18.92
CA GLY A 123 -20.90 -10.35 -18.62
C GLY A 123 -20.02 -10.17 -19.85
N LEU A 124 -20.35 -10.78 -20.99
CA LEU A 124 -19.57 -10.64 -22.24
C LEU A 124 -19.46 -9.19 -22.72
N THR A 125 -20.38 -8.30 -22.33
CA THR A 125 -20.25 -6.86 -22.58
C THR A 125 -19.70 -6.18 -21.34
N ASN A 126 -18.73 -5.29 -21.51
CA ASN A 126 -18.24 -4.46 -20.41
C ASN A 126 -19.25 -3.36 -20.09
N HIS A 127 -19.91 -3.45 -18.94
CA HIS A 127 -20.89 -2.45 -18.47
C HIS A 127 -20.23 -1.29 -17.70
N TRP A 128 -18.92 -1.34 -17.45
CA TRP A 128 -18.16 -0.31 -16.76
C TRP A 128 -17.79 0.84 -17.71
N THR A 129 -18.80 1.51 -18.26
CA THR A 129 -18.63 2.49 -19.34
C THR A 129 -17.83 3.72 -18.93
N ASN A 130 -17.71 4.02 -17.63
CA ASN A 130 -16.91 5.14 -17.13
C ASN A 130 -15.42 4.99 -17.46
N LEU A 131 -14.94 3.77 -17.70
CA LEU A 131 -13.58 3.52 -18.18
C LEU A 131 -13.34 4.04 -19.61
N PHE A 132 -14.39 4.28 -20.41
CA PHE A 132 -14.24 4.73 -21.80
C PHE A 132 -14.47 6.23 -21.98
N GLU A 133 -14.71 6.97 -20.89
CA GLU A 133 -14.95 8.42 -20.94
C GLU A 133 -13.67 9.24 -20.74
N ASP A 134 -13.52 10.26 -21.59
CA ASP A 134 -12.49 11.30 -21.44
C ASP A 134 -13.00 12.47 -20.60
N ARG A 135 -12.49 12.56 -19.37
CA ARG A 135 -12.82 13.61 -18.39
C ARG A 135 -11.78 14.72 -18.35
N SER A 136 -10.76 14.70 -19.20
CA SER A 136 -9.59 15.59 -19.12
C SER A 136 -9.97 17.08 -19.10
N ALA A 137 -10.94 17.49 -19.91
CA ALA A 137 -11.42 18.87 -19.96
C ALA A 137 -12.14 19.31 -18.67
N ARG A 138 -12.96 18.43 -18.07
CA ARG A 138 -13.66 18.70 -16.80
C ARG A 138 -12.68 18.71 -15.63
N VAL A 139 -11.74 17.76 -15.62
CA VAL A 139 -10.64 17.70 -14.64
C VAL A 139 -9.80 18.97 -14.68
N ALA A 140 -9.45 19.47 -15.87
CA ALA A 140 -8.67 20.70 -16.03
C ALA A 140 -9.44 21.96 -15.60
N ALA A 141 -10.77 21.93 -15.58
CA ALA A 141 -11.61 23.05 -15.15
C ALA A 141 -11.65 23.21 -13.63
N ILE A 142 -11.39 22.13 -12.87
CA ILE A 142 -11.35 22.17 -11.40
C ILE A 142 -9.97 22.67 -10.96
N SER A 143 -9.94 23.75 -10.18
CA SER A 143 -8.68 24.30 -9.67
C SER A 143 -8.08 23.44 -8.55
N ASP A 144 -6.77 23.54 -8.32
CA ASP A 144 -6.11 22.84 -7.21
C ASP A 144 -6.66 23.28 -5.85
N ALA A 145 -6.95 24.57 -5.69
CA ALA A 145 -7.54 25.10 -4.46
C ALA A 145 -8.95 24.54 -4.22
N GLU A 146 -9.79 24.50 -5.27
CA GLU A 146 -11.14 23.93 -5.17
C GLU A 146 -11.12 22.46 -4.74
N ILE A 147 -10.24 21.64 -5.33
CA ILE A 147 -10.20 20.22 -4.96
C ILE A 147 -9.59 20.00 -3.57
N LEU A 148 -8.64 20.83 -3.14
CA LEU A 148 -8.08 20.77 -1.79
C LEU A 148 -9.14 21.13 -0.74
N ASP A 149 -9.92 22.20 -0.97
CA ASP A 149 -11.05 22.57 -0.11
C ASP A 149 -12.12 21.47 -0.09
N TRP A 150 -12.40 20.84 -1.25
CA TRP A 150 -13.36 19.76 -1.36
C TRP A 150 -12.98 18.56 -0.47
N ILE A 151 -11.72 18.12 -0.52
CA ILE A 151 -11.29 16.90 0.20
C ILE A 151 -11.10 17.11 1.72
N ASP A 152 -11.01 18.36 2.17
CA ASP A 152 -10.91 18.72 3.60
C ASP A 152 -12.29 18.79 4.29
N ASP A 153 -13.37 18.77 3.51
CA ASP A 153 -14.74 18.88 4.02
C ASP A 153 -15.23 17.61 4.74
N ASP A 154 -16.11 17.78 5.72
CA ASP A 154 -16.71 16.68 6.49
C ASP A 154 -18.06 16.27 5.90
N ASN A 155 -18.14 15.05 5.37
CA ASN A 155 -19.38 14.47 4.87
C ASN A 155 -19.91 13.27 5.71
N TYR A 156 -19.31 13.00 6.86
CA TYR A 156 -19.62 11.85 7.73
C TYR A 156 -20.43 12.22 8.96
N SER A 157 -20.04 13.27 9.70
CA SER A 157 -20.57 13.55 11.05
C SER A 157 -22.09 13.70 11.13
N GLU A 158 -22.72 14.24 10.09
CA GLU A 158 -24.18 14.42 10.04
C GLU A 158 -24.95 13.21 9.50
N LEU A 159 -24.27 12.18 8.97
CA LEU A 159 -24.90 11.06 8.26
C LEU A 159 -25.93 10.34 9.15
N ALA A 160 -25.55 9.97 10.37
CA ALA A 160 -26.46 9.27 11.30
C ALA A 160 -27.74 10.09 11.58
N GLY A 161 -27.60 11.40 11.79
CA GLY A 161 -28.74 12.28 12.02
C GLY A 161 -29.66 12.39 10.80
N ARG A 162 -29.10 12.47 9.60
CA ARG A 162 -29.86 12.49 8.35
C ARG A 162 -30.60 11.19 8.09
N LEU A 163 -29.95 10.04 8.33
CA LEU A 163 -30.56 8.71 8.19
C LEU A 163 -31.79 8.57 9.10
N LEU A 164 -31.65 8.90 10.39
CA LEU A 164 -32.78 8.87 11.34
C LEU A 164 -33.92 9.79 10.90
N ALA A 165 -33.61 11.01 10.43
CA ALA A 165 -34.62 11.95 9.95
C ALA A 165 -35.36 11.46 8.69
N ALA A 166 -34.73 10.57 7.90
CA ALA A 166 -35.29 9.96 6.70
C ALA A 166 -36.04 8.64 6.97
N GLY A 167 -36.17 8.18 8.23
CA GLY A 167 -36.83 6.93 8.57
C GLY A 167 -35.94 5.69 8.40
N TRP A 168 -34.63 5.83 8.55
CA TRP A 168 -33.71 4.69 8.52
C TRP A 168 -34.04 3.68 9.63
N GLY A 169 -34.22 2.42 9.24
CA GLY A 169 -34.68 1.35 10.12
C GLY A 169 -36.21 1.24 10.31
N ASP A 170 -37.00 2.14 9.70
CA ASP A 170 -38.47 2.01 9.66
C ASP A 170 -38.95 1.07 8.54
N ASP A 171 -38.01 0.46 7.79
CA ASP A 171 -38.30 -0.50 6.74
C ASP A 171 -38.89 -1.78 7.32
N ALA A 172 -40.22 -1.88 7.26
CA ALA A 172 -40.91 -3.16 7.29
C ALA A 172 -40.62 -3.89 5.97
N TYR A 173 -39.43 -4.48 5.81
CA TYR A 173 -39.12 -5.27 4.62
C TYR A 173 -40.11 -6.45 4.52
N PRO A 174 -40.96 -6.53 3.48
CA PRO A 174 -41.97 -7.58 3.36
C PRO A 174 -41.49 -8.75 2.48
N GLY A 175 -40.17 -8.98 2.39
CA GLY A 175 -39.58 -10.06 1.60
C GLY A 175 -40.16 -11.45 1.92
N TRP A 176 -40.05 -12.36 0.94
CA TRP A 176 -40.62 -13.72 0.96
C TRP A 176 -40.24 -14.56 2.20
N ASP A 177 -39.14 -14.22 2.88
CA ASP A 177 -38.86 -14.63 4.25
C ASP A 177 -38.95 -13.39 5.14
N SER A 178 -40.05 -13.25 5.89
CA SER A 178 -40.24 -12.19 6.87
C SER A 178 -39.27 -12.43 8.03
N ALA A 179 -38.02 -12.11 7.77
CA ALA A 179 -36.85 -12.31 8.58
C ALA A 179 -37.06 -11.72 9.98
N ASP A 180 -37.00 -12.58 11.00
CA ASP A 180 -37.00 -12.19 12.40
C ASP A 180 -35.87 -11.17 12.65
N PRO A 181 -36.16 -9.92 13.07
CA PRO A 181 -35.14 -8.93 13.40
C PRO A 181 -34.14 -9.42 14.46
N ALA A 182 -34.51 -10.43 15.26
CA ALA A 182 -33.61 -11.08 16.20
C ALA A 182 -32.47 -11.87 15.52
N VAL A 183 -32.61 -12.25 14.25
CA VAL A 183 -31.65 -13.08 13.50
C VAL A 183 -30.70 -12.25 12.64
N TYR A 184 -31.21 -11.22 11.96
CA TYR A 184 -30.43 -10.45 10.96
C TYR A 184 -29.94 -9.09 11.48
N GLY A 185 -30.42 -8.69 12.67
CA GLY A 185 -30.00 -7.47 13.35
C GLY A 185 -30.67 -6.20 12.81
N THR A 186 -30.43 -5.10 13.50
CA THR A 186 -30.87 -3.76 13.06
C THR A 186 -29.89 -3.19 12.04
N PRO A 187 -30.36 -2.36 11.08
CA PRO A 187 -29.49 -1.61 10.19
C PRO A 187 -28.42 -0.86 10.97
N TRP A 188 -27.19 -0.83 10.46
CA TRP A 188 -26.13 -0.07 11.10
C TRP A 188 -26.43 1.43 10.99
N LEU A 189 -26.26 2.10 12.12
CA LEU A 189 -26.27 3.55 12.20
C LEU A 189 -24.83 3.96 12.53
N PRO A 190 -24.23 4.89 11.77
CA PRO A 190 -22.87 5.35 12.03
C PRO A 190 -22.68 5.75 13.50
N ASP A 191 -21.77 5.06 14.19
CA ASP A 191 -21.60 5.10 15.64
C ASP A 191 -20.14 5.28 16.09
N LEU A 192 -19.24 5.62 15.17
CA LEU A 192 -17.84 5.97 15.44
C LEU A 192 -17.66 7.49 15.31
N ALA A 193 -17.57 8.18 16.43
CA ALA A 193 -17.41 9.63 16.43
C ALA A 193 -16.04 10.05 15.86
N ASN A 194 -16.04 11.18 15.14
CA ASN A 194 -14.85 11.80 14.55
C ASN A 194 -14.11 10.95 13.50
N LEU A 195 -14.75 9.93 12.92
CA LEU A 195 -14.11 9.10 11.89
C LEU A 195 -13.56 9.91 10.71
N GLN A 196 -14.19 11.03 10.35
CA GLN A 196 -13.67 11.93 9.32
C GLN A 196 -12.24 12.40 9.61
N ASP A 197 -11.86 12.57 10.88
CA ASP A 197 -10.55 13.07 11.29
C ASP A 197 -9.46 11.97 11.29
N GLY A 198 -9.79 10.76 10.81
CA GLY A 198 -8.84 9.66 10.57
C GLY A 198 -8.12 9.22 11.84
N ALA A 199 -6.79 9.31 11.83
CA ALA A 199 -5.94 8.91 12.97
C ALA A 199 -6.34 9.58 14.30
N ALA A 200 -6.88 10.80 14.27
CA ALA A 200 -7.29 11.53 15.47
C ALA A 200 -8.51 10.91 16.20
N ALA A 201 -9.26 10.00 15.56
CA ALA A 201 -10.36 9.27 16.18
C ALA A 201 -9.92 8.10 17.07
N PHE A 202 -8.63 7.73 17.01
CA PHE A 202 -8.09 6.53 17.65
C PHE A 202 -6.90 6.84 18.56
N ASP A 203 -6.64 5.96 19.53
CA ASP A 203 -5.39 5.96 20.26
C ASP A 203 -4.24 5.34 19.42
N VAL A 204 -3.03 5.32 19.99
CA VAL A 204 -1.82 4.79 19.33
C VAL A 204 -1.95 3.30 18.96
N ASN A 205 -2.81 2.57 19.66
CA ASN A 205 -3.08 1.15 19.42
C ASN A 205 -4.36 0.94 18.58
N GLY A 206 -4.89 2.00 17.98
CA GLY A 206 -6.05 1.95 17.11
C GLY A 206 -7.39 1.86 17.83
N LEU A 207 -7.46 1.87 19.17
CA LEU A 207 -8.75 1.85 19.86
C LEU A 207 -9.45 3.19 19.73
N ALA A 208 -10.72 3.19 19.33
CA ALA A 208 -11.52 4.40 19.18
C ALA A 208 -11.66 5.16 20.51
N LEU A 209 -11.46 6.49 20.46
CA LEU A 209 -11.47 7.36 21.63
C LEU A 209 -12.88 7.67 22.18
N ASP A 210 -13.92 7.34 21.42
CA ASP A 210 -15.32 7.61 21.74
C ASP A 210 -15.99 6.53 22.61
N GLY A 211 -15.29 5.42 22.87
CA GLY A 211 -15.80 4.29 23.63
C GLY A 211 -16.71 3.34 22.84
N SER A 212 -16.74 3.45 21.50
CA SER A 212 -17.49 2.57 20.59
C SER A 212 -16.90 1.15 20.46
N TRP A 213 -15.67 0.95 20.96
CA TRP A 213 -14.88 -0.28 20.84
C TRP A 213 -14.51 -0.66 19.41
N TRP A 214 -14.61 0.26 18.45
CA TRP A 214 -13.96 0.10 17.15
C TRP A 214 -12.44 0.11 17.32
N VAL A 215 -11.75 -0.73 16.56
CA VAL A 215 -10.29 -0.80 16.56
C VAL A 215 -9.78 -0.71 15.13
N ALA A 216 -9.00 0.33 14.83
CA ALA A 216 -8.25 0.48 13.60
C ALA A 216 -7.00 -0.42 13.60
N PHE A 217 -6.61 -0.90 12.43
CA PHE A 217 -5.41 -1.71 12.28
C PHE A 217 -4.65 -1.36 11.00
N ASN A 218 -3.34 -1.62 11.03
CA ASN A 218 -2.41 -1.46 9.91
C ASN A 218 -2.39 -2.73 9.06
N TYR A 219 -2.56 -2.55 7.75
CA TYR A 219 -2.52 -3.62 6.75
C TYR A 219 -1.81 -3.13 5.51
N LYS A 220 -1.24 -4.07 4.74
CA LYS A 220 -0.68 -3.74 3.44
C LYS A 220 -1.83 -3.67 2.41
N PRO A 221 -2.00 -2.57 1.65
CA PRO A 221 -3.05 -2.47 0.64
C PRO A 221 -2.97 -3.63 -0.35
N LEU A 222 -4.13 -4.14 -0.79
CA LEU A 222 -4.17 -5.13 -1.86
C LEU A 222 -3.48 -4.55 -3.12
N PRO A 223 -2.75 -5.35 -3.92
CA PRO A 223 -2.10 -4.82 -5.11
C PRO A 223 -3.08 -4.14 -6.09
N SER A 224 -2.55 -3.27 -6.96
CA SER A 224 -3.25 -2.64 -8.08
C SER A 224 -4.12 -1.41 -7.79
N THR A 225 -5.37 -1.35 -8.28
CA THR A 225 -6.31 -0.23 -8.19
C THR A 225 -6.64 0.17 -6.76
N PHE A 226 -6.32 -0.69 -5.80
CA PHE A 226 -6.44 -0.44 -4.36
C PHE A 226 -5.28 0.40 -3.80
N TRP A 227 -4.26 0.74 -4.60
CA TRP A 227 -3.16 1.61 -4.19
C TRP A 227 -3.51 3.11 -4.23
N PRO A 228 -2.91 3.91 -3.33
CA PRO A 228 -3.06 5.38 -3.34
C PRO A 228 -2.71 6.01 -4.69
N THR A 229 -1.70 5.49 -5.39
CA THR A 229 -1.27 5.99 -6.71
C THR A 229 -2.32 5.82 -7.81
N ASN A 230 -3.33 4.98 -7.57
CA ASN A 230 -4.48 4.77 -8.44
C ASN A 230 -5.75 5.45 -7.90
N GLY A 231 -5.64 6.27 -6.86
CA GLY A 231 -6.75 7.05 -6.29
C GLY A 231 -7.48 6.34 -5.15
N SER A 232 -6.96 5.21 -4.67
CA SER A 232 -7.56 4.44 -3.58
C SER A 232 -6.72 4.57 -2.32
N THR A 233 -7.16 5.44 -1.41
CA THR A 233 -6.71 5.48 -0.02
C THR A 233 -7.86 5.02 0.85
N ASP A 234 -7.61 4.13 1.81
CA ASP A 234 -8.65 3.61 2.69
C ASP A 234 -8.17 3.40 4.13
N ASP A 235 -9.12 3.18 5.03
CA ASP A 235 -8.89 2.66 6.37
C ASP A 235 -9.92 1.59 6.72
N VAL A 236 -9.54 0.67 7.61
CA VAL A 236 -10.42 -0.41 8.07
C VAL A 236 -10.37 -0.51 9.58
N MET A 237 -11.56 -0.66 10.16
CA MET A 237 -11.76 -0.89 11.58
C MET A 237 -12.53 -2.19 11.79
N ILE A 238 -12.22 -2.89 12.87
CA ILE A 238 -12.94 -4.06 13.34
C ILE A 238 -13.61 -3.77 14.68
N ARG A 239 -14.77 -4.35 14.91
CA ARG A 239 -15.39 -4.46 16.23
C ARG A 239 -15.90 -5.88 16.44
N LEU A 240 -15.63 -6.43 17.63
CA LEU A 240 -16.20 -7.72 18.03
C LEU A 240 -17.41 -7.47 18.94
N ALA A 241 -18.34 -8.44 18.96
CA ALA A 241 -19.53 -8.36 19.79
C ALA A 241 -19.19 -8.14 21.29
N PRO A 242 -20.09 -7.56 22.09
CA PRO A 242 -19.80 -7.24 23.49
C PRO A 242 -19.28 -8.38 24.38
N SER A 243 -19.58 -9.63 24.04
CA SER A 243 -19.08 -10.80 24.74
C SER A 243 -17.55 -10.96 24.67
N PHE A 244 -16.91 -10.38 23.65
CA PHE A 244 -15.46 -10.49 23.39
C PHE A 244 -14.60 -9.47 24.13
N TRP A 245 -15.21 -8.46 24.77
CA TRP A 245 -14.49 -7.47 25.59
C TRP A 245 -15.06 -7.35 27.00
N LYS A 246 -15.96 -8.27 27.38
CA LYS A 246 -16.47 -8.40 28.74
C LYS A 246 -15.87 -9.62 29.43
N THR A 247 -15.41 -9.42 30.65
CA THR A 247 -15.09 -10.49 31.60
C THR A 247 -16.28 -11.41 31.81
N THR A 248 -16.06 -12.63 32.34
CA THR A 248 -17.15 -13.56 32.67
C THR A 248 -18.20 -12.97 33.62
N ALA A 249 -17.80 -12.02 34.48
CA ALA A 249 -18.70 -11.26 35.36
C ALA A 249 -19.47 -10.11 34.67
N GLY A 250 -19.17 -9.82 33.41
CA GLY A 250 -19.85 -8.80 32.60
C GLY A 250 -19.22 -7.40 32.60
N ALA A 251 -18.14 -7.19 33.37
CA ALA A 251 -17.38 -5.93 33.34
C ALA A 251 -16.53 -5.84 32.06
N ALA A 252 -16.43 -4.64 31.47
CA ALA A 252 -15.56 -4.39 30.32
C ALA A 252 -14.08 -4.56 30.72
N SER A 253 -13.29 -5.17 29.84
CA SER A 253 -11.86 -5.41 30.03
C SER A 253 -11.13 -5.30 28.70
N ILE A 254 -10.15 -4.39 28.65
CA ILE A 254 -9.29 -4.23 27.48
C ILE A 254 -8.37 -5.44 27.28
N ASP A 255 -7.93 -6.10 28.34
CA ASP A 255 -7.08 -7.29 28.28
C ASP A 255 -7.81 -8.48 27.65
N VAL A 256 -9.09 -8.70 28.02
CA VAL A 256 -9.95 -9.68 27.34
C VAL A 256 -10.07 -9.35 25.86
N TYR A 257 -10.23 -8.07 25.52
CA TYR A 257 -10.41 -7.65 24.13
C TYR A 257 -9.14 -7.84 23.30
N ARG A 258 -7.99 -7.40 23.81
CA ARG A 258 -6.68 -7.57 23.17
C ARG A 258 -6.37 -9.03 22.91
N ALA A 259 -6.59 -9.89 23.91
CA ALA A 259 -6.41 -11.32 23.76
C ALA A 259 -7.33 -11.89 22.68
N ASN A 260 -8.63 -11.55 22.70
CA ASN A 260 -9.58 -12.05 21.69
C ASN A 260 -9.28 -11.55 20.28
N LEU A 261 -8.86 -10.28 20.11
CA LEU A 261 -8.44 -9.76 18.81
C LEU A 261 -7.21 -10.49 18.27
N ALA A 262 -6.22 -10.79 19.12
CA ALA A 262 -5.04 -11.57 18.74
C ALA A 262 -5.40 -13.03 18.42
N LEU A 263 -6.34 -13.64 19.16
CA LEU A 263 -6.87 -14.97 18.83
C LEU A 263 -7.59 -14.98 17.46
N VAL A 264 -8.37 -13.94 17.14
CA VAL A 264 -9.00 -13.79 15.81
C VAL A 264 -7.93 -13.66 14.73
N GLU A 265 -6.90 -12.84 14.95
CA GLU A 265 -5.80 -12.66 14.00
C GLU A 265 -5.06 -13.98 13.71
N ALA A 266 -4.65 -14.70 14.75
CA ALA A 266 -4.01 -16.00 14.61
C ALA A 266 -4.92 -17.02 13.91
N ASN A 267 -6.22 -17.03 14.22
CA ASN A 267 -7.20 -17.91 13.58
C ASN A 267 -7.36 -17.63 12.08
N ILE A 268 -7.47 -16.36 11.69
CA ILE A 268 -7.64 -15.96 10.29
C ILE A 268 -6.36 -16.19 9.47
N LYS A 269 -5.18 -15.98 10.07
CA LYS A 269 -3.90 -16.27 9.42
C LYS A 269 -3.53 -17.75 9.41
N GLY A 270 -4.19 -18.57 10.25
CA GLY A 270 -3.93 -20.00 10.39
C GLY A 270 -2.60 -20.30 11.10
N VAL A 271 -2.19 -19.45 12.05
CA VAL A 271 -0.95 -19.61 12.83
C VAL A 271 -1.25 -20.02 14.27
N GLU A 272 -0.39 -20.84 14.87
CA GLU A 272 -0.60 -21.34 16.24
C GLU A 272 -0.26 -20.30 17.31
N ARG A 273 0.65 -19.36 17.00
CA ARG A 273 1.12 -18.31 17.90
C ARG A 273 1.17 -16.99 17.16
N ILE A 274 0.84 -15.91 17.86
CA ILE A 274 0.98 -14.55 17.30
C ILE A 274 1.29 -13.56 18.42
N GLY A 275 2.09 -12.55 18.09
CA GLY A 275 2.34 -11.42 18.99
C GLY A 275 1.05 -10.67 19.32
N ALA A 276 1.03 -9.99 20.45
CA ALA A 276 -0.12 -9.20 20.91
C ALA A 276 0.34 -7.94 21.64
N LEU A 277 -0.54 -6.95 21.74
CA LEU A 277 -0.38 -5.87 22.72
C LEU A 277 -0.32 -6.46 24.13
N PRO A 278 0.34 -5.81 25.11
CA PRO A 278 0.43 -6.33 26.47
C PRO A 278 -0.95 -6.69 27.06
N ILE A 279 -1.05 -7.91 27.58
CA ILE A 279 -2.24 -8.51 28.22
C ILE A 279 -1.90 -8.85 29.67
N ASP A 280 -2.72 -8.39 30.62
CA ASP A 280 -2.64 -8.82 32.02
C ASP A 280 -3.43 -10.14 32.23
N GLU A 281 -2.70 -11.26 32.26
CA GLU A 281 -3.28 -12.59 32.47
C GLU A 281 -3.82 -12.79 33.89
N ILE A 282 -3.24 -12.12 34.87
CA ILE A 282 -3.70 -12.16 36.26
C ILE A 282 -5.09 -11.50 36.34
N ALA A 283 -5.29 -10.40 35.63
CA ALA A 283 -6.57 -9.69 35.59
C ALA A 283 -7.68 -10.50 34.92
N ILE A 284 -7.37 -11.26 33.85
CA ILE A 284 -8.35 -12.09 33.13
C ILE A 284 -8.47 -13.52 33.69
N GLY A 285 -7.51 -13.96 34.50
CA GLY A 285 -7.46 -15.29 35.11
C GLY A 285 -7.24 -16.43 34.11
N GLN A 286 -6.56 -16.16 33.00
CA GLN A 286 -6.34 -17.08 31.88
C GLN A 286 -4.91 -16.91 31.37
N ASP A 287 -4.18 -18.02 31.30
CA ASP A 287 -2.89 -18.13 30.64
C ASP A 287 -3.14 -18.14 29.11
N VAL A 288 -2.73 -17.07 28.42
CA VAL A 288 -2.95 -16.85 26.98
C VAL A 288 -1.76 -17.28 26.13
N ASN A 289 -0.53 -17.26 26.66
CA ASN A 289 0.70 -17.68 25.97
C ASN A 289 1.08 -19.18 26.15
N ASP A 290 0.33 -19.91 26.98
CA ASP A 290 0.50 -21.33 27.28
C ASP A 290 1.83 -21.69 27.95
N ASP A 291 2.37 -20.83 28.81
CA ASP A 291 3.62 -21.09 29.54
C ASP A 291 3.42 -21.62 30.99
N GLU A 292 2.16 -21.83 31.39
CA GLU A 292 1.71 -22.28 32.72
C GLU A 292 1.91 -21.25 33.85
N VAL A 293 2.20 -19.98 33.53
CA VAL A 293 2.39 -18.89 34.49
C VAL A 293 1.43 -17.75 34.15
N LEU A 294 0.72 -17.21 35.15
CA LEU A 294 -0.05 -15.98 34.95
C LEU A 294 0.84 -14.76 35.18
N GLU A 295 1.06 -13.98 34.13
CA GLU A 295 1.90 -12.78 34.18
C GLU A 295 1.09 -11.49 33.95
N PRO A 296 1.51 -10.35 34.53
CA PRO A 296 0.78 -9.08 34.41
C PRO A 296 0.94 -8.39 33.03
N ALA A 297 1.82 -8.90 32.16
CA ALA A 297 2.10 -8.29 30.86
C ALA A 297 2.69 -9.32 29.89
N VAL A 298 1.82 -10.07 29.22
CA VAL A 298 2.17 -11.02 28.16
C VAL A 298 1.95 -10.40 26.79
N THR A 299 2.85 -10.66 25.84
CA THR A 299 2.83 -10.07 24.48
C THR A 299 2.68 -11.11 23.36
N GLU A 300 2.17 -12.30 23.68
CA GLU A 300 1.92 -13.39 22.74
C GLU A 300 0.63 -14.11 23.13
N VAL A 301 -0.12 -14.61 22.15
CA VAL A 301 -1.24 -15.53 22.39
C VAL A 301 -1.06 -16.82 21.60
N VAL A 302 -1.59 -17.92 22.14
CA VAL A 302 -1.55 -19.25 21.53
C VAL A 302 -2.96 -19.73 21.17
N VAL A 303 -3.19 -19.98 19.89
CA VAL A 303 -4.38 -20.64 19.30
C VAL A 303 -4.03 -22.10 19.03
N ALA A 304 -3.76 -22.88 20.06
CA ALA A 304 -3.38 -24.28 19.88
C ALA A 304 -4.61 -25.21 19.93
N THR A 305 -5.13 -25.55 18.75
CA THR A 305 -6.19 -26.57 18.55
C THR A 305 -5.68 -28.00 18.75
N ASN A 306 -4.35 -28.20 18.74
CA ASN A 306 -3.69 -29.51 18.86
C ASN A 306 -2.93 -29.71 20.18
N ARG A 307 -3.33 -29.05 21.28
CA ARG A 307 -2.81 -29.33 22.64
C ARG A 307 -3.31 -30.68 23.16
N ARG A 308 -2.90 -31.78 22.55
CA ARG A 308 -3.21 -33.13 23.05
C ARG A 308 -2.46 -33.49 24.35
N ASN A 309 -1.44 -32.70 24.73
CA ASN A 309 -0.50 -33.04 25.81
C ASN A 309 -0.24 -31.94 26.86
N THR A 310 -1.04 -30.85 26.94
CA THR A 310 -0.93 -29.87 28.06
C THR A 310 -2.03 -30.08 29.10
N PRO A 311 -1.82 -29.73 30.38
CA PRO A 311 -2.84 -29.85 31.43
C PRO A 311 -4.14 -29.07 31.13
N ALA A 312 -4.05 -27.99 30.36
CA ALA A 312 -5.18 -27.13 29.98
C ALA A 312 -5.99 -27.65 28.77
N GLY A 313 -5.44 -28.57 27.97
CA GLY A 313 -6.06 -29.03 26.73
C GLY A 313 -6.15 -27.93 25.65
N PRO A 314 -6.67 -28.24 24.44
CA PRO A 314 -6.67 -27.33 23.30
C PRO A 314 -7.51 -26.07 23.55
N ARG A 315 -7.01 -24.90 23.13
CA ARG A 315 -7.79 -23.67 23.18
C ARG A 315 -8.78 -23.67 22.01
N ASN A 316 -10.01 -24.07 22.32
CA ASN A 316 -11.08 -24.14 21.33
C ASN A 316 -12.06 -22.97 21.43
N PHE A 317 -11.91 -22.06 22.39
CA PHE A 317 -12.86 -20.99 22.69
C PHE A 317 -12.15 -19.66 22.92
N TYR A 318 -12.87 -18.58 22.66
CA TYR A 318 -12.48 -17.22 22.99
C TYR A 318 -12.52 -16.96 24.51
N LEU A 319 -12.11 -15.77 24.94
CA LEU A 319 -12.03 -15.38 26.35
C LEU A 319 -13.22 -14.52 26.79
N GLY A 320 -13.36 -14.33 28.10
CA GLY A 320 -14.45 -13.52 28.66
C GLY A 320 -15.81 -14.22 28.55
N GLN A 321 -16.87 -13.45 28.30
CA GLN A 321 -18.21 -14.03 28.10
C GLN A 321 -18.29 -14.87 26.82
N ALA A 322 -17.51 -14.53 25.78
CA ALA A 322 -17.48 -15.28 24.53
C ALA A 322 -17.02 -16.73 24.74
N GLY A 323 -16.16 -16.99 25.72
CA GLY A 323 -15.65 -18.34 26.02
C GLY A 323 -16.71 -19.36 26.45
N ALA A 324 -17.93 -18.92 26.78
CA ALA A 324 -19.02 -19.82 27.13
C ALA A 324 -19.77 -20.39 25.92
N SER A 325 -19.68 -19.75 24.74
CA SER A 325 -20.50 -20.10 23.57
C SER A 325 -19.83 -19.97 22.21
N GLU A 326 -18.74 -19.21 22.10
CA GLU A 326 -18.03 -18.98 20.84
C GLU A 326 -16.74 -19.77 20.78
N ASP A 327 -16.79 -20.87 20.03
CA ASP A 327 -15.61 -21.64 19.66
C ASP A 327 -14.83 -20.98 18.51
N ILE A 328 -13.54 -21.31 18.43
CA ILE A 328 -12.63 -20.87 17.38
C ILE A 328 -12.78 -21.85 16.21
N GLU A 329 -13.39 -21.38 15.13
CA GLU A 329 -13.52 -22.14 13.87
C GLU A 329 -12.42 -21.68 12.91
N PRO A 330 -11.60 -22.61 12.36
CA PRO A 330 -10.46 -22.27 11.52
C PRO A 330 -10.83 -21.32 10.39
N SER A 331 -10.06 -20.24 10.24
CA SER A 331 -10.21 -19.26 9.15
C SER A 331 -11.59 -18.59 9.05
N ILE A 332 -12.46 -18.67 10.07
CA ILE A 332 -13.78 -18.03 10.11
C ILE A 332 -13.85 -17.01 11.24
N TYR A 333 -14.35 -15.80 10.95
CA TYR A 333 -14.54 -14.77 11.97
C TYR A 333 -15.68 -15.14 12.95
N PRO A 334 -15.60 -14.70 14.22
CA PRO A 334 -16.66 -14.94 15.19
C PRO A 334 -18.00 -14.31 14.80
N LEU A 335 -19.10 -14.87 15.31
CA LEU A 335 -20.42 -14.30 15.12
C LEU A 335 -20.50 -12.87 15.67
N GLY A 336 -21.13 -11.97 14.91
CA GLY A 336 -21.26 -10.57 15.30
C GLY A 336 -19.99 -9.74 15.11
N THR A 337 -18.96 -10.26 14.44
CA THR A 337 -17.84 -9.44 13.95
C THR A 337 -18.37 -8.38 12.99
N GLU A 338 -17.90 -7.15 13.17
CA GLU A 338 -18.23 -6.00 12.35
C GLU A 338 -16.94 -5.43 11.73
N PHE A 339 -17.04 -5.01 10.47
CA PHE A 339 -16.02 -4.24 9.78
C PHE A 339 -16.61 -2.92 9.32
N LEU A 340 -15.82 -1.87 9.46
CA LEU A 340 -16.08 -0.55 8.90
C LEU A 340 -14.90 -0.19 8.00
N HIS A 341 -15.16 0.06 6.73
CA HIS A 341 -14.17 0.38 5.71
C HIS A 341 -14.52 1.73 5.09
N THR A 342 -13.61 2.69 5.14
CA THR A 342 -13.80 3.96 4.43
C THR A 342 -12.89 4.02 3.22
N VAL A 343 -13.44 4.43 2.07
CA VAL A 343 -12.64 4.80 0.89
C VAL A 343 -12.58 6.32 0.86
N ARG A 344 -11.39 6.89 0.75
CA ARG A 344 -11.13 8.33 0.88
C ARG A 344 -10.47 8.90 -0.36
N TYR A 345 -10.48 10.22 -0.44
CA TYR A 345 -9.63 10.94 -1.38
C TYR A 345 -8.16 10.88 -0.96
N VAL A 346 -7.28 11.03 -1.94
CA VAL A 346 -5.83 11.06 -1.71
C VAL A 346 -5.48 12.45 -1.15
N GLY A 347 -5.35 12.55 0.17
CA GLY A 347 -4.91 13.77 0.84
C GLY A 347 -3.48 14.11 0.47
N VAL A 348 -3.16 15.40 0.34
CA VAL A 348 -1.79 15.87 0.08
C VAL A 348 -1.48 17.13 0.87
N ASP A 349 -0.42 17.09 1.68
CA ASP A 349 0.03 18.25 2.47
C ASP A 349 0.96 19.17 1.67
N ASP A 350 1.37 20.29 2.28
CA ASP A 350 2.24 21.29 1.64
C ASP A 350 3.64 20.76 1.33
N ALA A 351 4.11 19.73 2.04
CA ALA A 351 5.36 19.04 1.76
C ALA A 351 5.21 17.94 0.69
N GLY A 352 3.99 17.71 0.18
CA GLY A 352 3.68 16.69 -0.81
C GLY A 352 3.46 15.30 -0.21
N ASN A 353 3.33 15.18 1.12
CA ASN A 353 3.02 13.92 1.77
C ASN A 353 1.56 13.54 1.56
N ILE A 354 1.35 12.25 1.32
CA ILE A 354 0.06 11.64 1.07
C ILE A 354 -0.53 11.12 2.37
N PHE A 355 -1.82 11.35 2.57
CA PHE A 355 -2.55 10.88 3.74
C PHE A 355 -4.03 10.60 3.40
N ASN A 356 -4.76 10.00 4.33
CA ASN A 356 -6.19 9.75 4.19
C ASN A 356 -6.98 11.05 4.40
N ALA A 357 -7.64 11.56 3.35
CA ALA A 357 -8.38 12.82 3.42
C ALA A 357 -9.59 12.76 4.38
N ARG A 358 -10.04 13.93 4.84
CA ARG A 358 -11.18 14.06 5.76
C ARG A 358 -12.50 13.66 5.11
N ARG A 359 -12.70 14.07 3.85
CA ARG A 359 -13.84 13.66 3.02
C ARG A 359 -13.75 12.20 2.61
N MET A 360 -14.83 11.46 2.80
CA MET A 360 -14.94 10.06 2.38
C MET A 360 -15.66 9.95 1.03
N LYS A 361 -15.11 9.13 0.13
CA LYS A 361 -15.77 8.71 -1.12
C LYS A 361 -16.88 7.71 -0.83
N GLU A 362 -16.57 6.75 0.04
CA GLU A 362 -17.49 5.69 0.47
C GLU A 362 -17.27 5.31 1.93
N VAL A 363 -18.34 4.86 2.58
CA VAL A 363 -18.31 4.21 3.90
C VAL A 363 -19.05 2.89 3.78
N ARG A 364 -18.35 1.78 4.02
CA ARG A 364 -18.87 0.44 3.86
C ARG A 364 -18.90 -0.25 5.21
N TYR A 365 -20.05 -0.82 5.56
CA TYR A 365 -20.25 -1.56 6.79
C TYR A 365 -20.59 -3.00 6.48
N MET A 366 -19.94 -3.91 7.19
CA MET A 366 -20.10 -5.34 7.02
C MET A 366 -20.26 -6.00 8.39
N ARG A 367 -21.23 -6.92 8.52
CA ARG A 367 -21.46 -7.65 9.78
C ARG A 367 -21.69 -9.13 9.53
N ARG A 368 -21.07 -9.96 10.37
CA ARG A 368 -21.34 -11.41 10.39
C ARG A 368 -22.62 -11.67 11.17
N PHE A 369 -23.71 -11.95 10.45
CA PHE A 369 -25.01 -12.27 11.03
C PHE A 369 -25.23 -13.77 11.23
N LYS A 370 -24.47 -14.62 10.51
CA LYS A 370 -24.51 -16.07 10.64
C LYS A 370 -23.09 -16.63 10.61
N ARG A 371 -22.80 -17.63 11.44
CA ARG A 371 -21.53 -18.39 11.41
C ARG A 371 -21.82 -19.85 11.09
N GLY A 372 -21.24 -20.34 9.99
CA GLY A 372 -21.22 -21.76 9.64
C GLY A 372 -19.92 -22.42 10.07
N ARG A 373 -19.84 -23.74 9.90
CA ARG A 373 -18.59 -24.51 9.99
C ARG A 373 -17.89 -24.52 8.64
N VAL A 374 -16.62 -24.92 8.61
CA VAL A 374 -15.85 -25.07 7.36
C VAL A 374 -16.59 -25.96 6.33
N PHE A 375 -17.20 -27.07 6.77
CA PHE A 375 -17.94 -27.96 5.87
C PHE A 375 -19.25 -27.35 5.34
N ASP A 376 -19.86 -26.39 6.06
CA ASP A 376 -21.06 -25.70 5.56
C ASP A 376 -20.67 -24.79 4.38
N ALA A 377 -19.50 -24.15 4.45
CA ALA A 377 -18.99 -23.31 3.37
C ALA A 377 -18.70 -24.13 2.11
N GLU A 378 -18.10 -25.32 2.23
CA GLU A 378 -17.85 -26.23 1.11
C GLU A 378 -19.15 -26.60 0.36
N LEU A 379 -20.22 -26.91 1.10
CA LEU A 379 -21.52 -27.19 0.49
C LEU A 379 -22.07 -25.98 -0.28
N LEU A 380 -21.92 -24.77 0.26
CA LEU A 380 -22.38 -23.56 -0.43
C LEU A 380 -21.62 -23.31 -1.75
N TYR A 381 -20.33 -23.60 -1.80
CA TYR A 381 -19.57 -23.53 -3.06
C TYR A 381 -20.02 -24.57 -4.09
N GLN A 382 -20.35 -25.78 -3.65
CA GLN A 382 -20.92 -26.81 -4.54
C GLN A 382 -22.28 -26.38 -5.11
N GLU A 383 -23.13 -25.76 -4.29
CA GLU A 383 -24.40 -25.19 -4.74
C GLU A 383 -24.19 -24.07 -5.77
N GLU A 384 -23.27 -23.12 -5.50
CA GLU A 384 -22.95 -22.04 -6.44
C GLU A 384 -22.35 -22.56 -7.75
N ALA A 385 -21.54 -23.62 -7.71
CA ALA A 385 -21.03 -24.27 -8.92
C ALA A 385 -22.17 -24.84 -9.78
N VAL A 386 -23.16 -25.49 -9.16
CA VAL A 386 -24.36 -26.00 -9.86
C VAL A 386 -25.21 -24.85 -10.43
N GLU A 387 -25.39 -23.75 -9.68
CA GLU A 387 -26.08 -22.55 -10.17
C GLU A 387 -25.37 -21.97 -11.41
N LYS A 388 -24.03 -21.90 -11.39
CA LYS A 388 -23.22 -21.43 -12.52
C LYS A 388 -23.34 -22.35 -13.73
N GLU A 389 -23.29 -23.67 -13.55
CA GLU A 389 -23.52 -24.66 -14.62
C GLU A 389 -24.92 -24.53 -15.26
N GLN A 390 -25.91 -24.09 -14.49
CA GLN A 390 -27.27 -23.82 -14.97
C GLN A 390 -27.43 -22.45 -15.65
N GLY A 391 -26.37 -21.63 -15.70
CA GLY A 391 -26.41 -20.27 -16.25
C GLY A 391 -27.20 -19.29 -15.37
N ALA A 392 -27.32 -19.56 -14.08
CA ALA A 392 -27.96 -18.63 -13.15
C ALA A 392 -27.08 -17.38 -12.97
N LEU A 393 -27.71 -16.21 -13.06
CA LEU A 393 -27.06 -14.94 -12.76
C LEU A 393 -26.93 -14.75 -11.24
N PRO A 394 -25.94 -13.95 -10.78
CA PRO A 394 -25.79 -13.65 -9.35
C PRO A 394 -27.09 -13.12 -8.73
N THR A 395 -27.40 -13.64 -7.53
CA THR A 395 -28.51 -13.17 -6.69
C THR A 395 -28.07 -13.06 -5.24
N PHE A 396 -28.69 -12.12 -4.52
CA PHE A 396 -28.36 -11.78 -3.15
C PHE A 396 -29.62 -11.71 -2.30
N LEU A 397 -29.49 -12.10 -1.03
CA LEU A 397 -30.51 -11.83 -0.02
C LEU A 397 -30.48 -10.33 0.27
N ASP A 398 -31.63 -9.68 0.17
CA ASP A 398 -31.80 -8.27 0.46
C ASP A 398 -32.44 -8.13 1.85
N HIS A 399 -31.66 -7.61 2.81
CA HIS A 399 -32.10 -7.36 4.18
C HIS A 399 -32.48 -5.88 4.39
N GLY A 400 -32.89 -5.18 3.33
CA GLY A 400 -33.25 -3.77 3.39
C GLY A 400 -32.05 -2.90 3.76
N HIS A 401 -32.22 -1.98 4.71
CA HIS A 401 -31.13 -1.09 5.15
C HIS A 401 -29.96 -1.83 5.81
N SER A 402 -30.15 -3.08 6.27
CA SER A 402 -29.07 -3.93 6.79
C SER A 402 -28.13 -4.45 5.69
N GLY A 403 -28.51 -4.32 4.42
CA GLY A 403 -27.65 -4.56 3.27
C GLY A 403 -27.90 -5.88 2.54
N LEU A 404 -27.00 -6.19 1.60
CA LEU A 404 -27.04 -7.41 0.79
C LEU A 404 -26.21 -8.52 1.45
N ALA A 405 -26.67 -9.75 1.31
CA ALA A 405 -26.01 -10.92 1.86
C ALA A 405 -25.97 -12.09 0.87
N LYS A 406 -24.90 -12.89 0.99
CA LYS A 406 -24.85 -14.27 0.48
C LYS A 406 -25.01 -15.25 1.65
N ARG A 407 -25.20 -16.53 1.32
CA ARG A 407 -25.42 -17.60 2.30
C ARG A 407 -24.22 -17.91 3.22
N PHE A 408 -23.04 -17.32 2.94
CA PHE A 408 -21.82 -17.41 3.75
C PHE A 408 -21.86 -16.61 5.06
N GLY A 409 -22.92 -15.82 5.30
CA GLY A 409 -23.23 -15.27 6.62
C GLY A 409 -22.73 -13.85 6.88
N TRP A 410 -22.31 -13.14 5.84
CA TRP A 410 -22.00 -11.71 5.86
C TRP A 410 -23.11 -10.90 5.20
N GLN A 411 -23.42 -9.75 5.80
CA GLN A 411 -24.25 -8.71 5.21
C GLN A 411 -23.46 -7.41 5.05
N ILE A 412 -23.67 -6.71 3.93
CA ILE A 412 -22.90 -5.53 3.53
C ILE A 412 -23.85 -4.41 3.12
N THR A 413 -23.66 -3.23 3.69
CA THR A 413 -24.32 -1.99 3.29
C THR A 413 -23.28 -0.90 3.11
N GLY A 414 -23.55 0.06 2.22
CA GLY A 414 -22.59 1.09 1.87
C GLY A 414 -23.25 2.45 1.73
N PHE A 415 -22.45 3.48 1.92
CA PHE A 415 -22.79 4.87 1.66
C PHE A 415 -21.76 5.45 0.69
N ILE A 416 -22.21 6.25 -0.26
CA ILE A 416 -21.41 6.90 -1.29
C ILE A 416 -21.81 8.36 -1.41
N GLU A 417 -20.94 9.22 -1.96
CA GLU A 417 -21.24 10.65 -2.14
C GLU A 417 -22.48 10.89 -3.03
N ALA A 418 -23.40 11.72 -2.54
CA ALA A 418 -24.50 12.29 -3.32
C ALA A 418 -24.01 13.45 -4.21
N TYR A 419 -24.92 14.00 -5.01
CA TYR A 419 -24.61 15.09 -5.95
C TYR A 419 -24.02 16.34 -5.27
N ASP A 420 -24.46 16.65 -4.04
CA ASP A 420 -23.93 17.76 -3.23
C ASP A 420 -22.71 17.38 -2.39
N GLY A 421 -22.19 16.17 -2.56
CA GLY A 421 -21.04 15.62 -1.83
C GLY A 421 -21.37 15.03 -0.46
N ARG A 422 -22.59 15.15 0.06
CA ARG A 422 -22.94 14.49 1.34
C ARG A 422 -23.07 12.99 1.13
N LEU A 423 -22.71 12.17 2.12
CA LEU A 423 -22.92 10.72 2.01
C LEU A 423 -24.42 10.38 1.91
N ARG A 424 -24.78 9.47 1.00
CA ARG A 424 -26.10 8.86 0.85
C ARG A 424 -25.97 7.34 0.86
N TRP A 425 -27.04 6.64 1.17
CA TRP A 425 -27.07 5.19 1.04
C TRP A 425 -26.87 4.78 -0.42
N ASN A 426 -26.20 3.64 -0.64
CA ASN A 426 -26.04 3.06 -1.96
C ASN A 426 -27.40 2.65 -2.52
N THR A 427 -27.56 2.78 -3.83
CA THR A 427 -28.60 2.06 -4.56
C THR A 427 -28.32 0.55 -4.54
N TYR A 428 -29.32 -0.26 -4.91
CA TYR A 428 -29.16 -1.72 -4.94
C TYR A 428 -27.97 -2.16 -5.82
N GLU A 429 -27.85 -1.60 -7.03
CA GLU A 429 -26.76 -1.93 -7.96
C GLU A 429 -25.40 -1.43 -7.47
N GLU A 430 -25.35 -0.23 -6.88
CA GLU A 430 -24.13 0.27 -6.22
C GLU A 430 -23.69 -0.64 -5.06
N ASN A 431 -24.61 -1.22 -4.31
CA ASN A 431 -24.25 -2.17 -3.25
C ASN A 431 -23.84 -3.54 -3.81
N ALA A 432 -24.48 -4.00 -4.90
CA ALA A 432 -24.17 -5.26 -5.56
C ALA A 432 -22.72 -5.33 -6.08
N PHE A 433 -22.11 -4.20 -6.44
CA PHE A 433 -20.68 -4.10 -6.77
C PHE A 433 -19.78 -4.67 -5.66
N CYS A 434 -20.06 -4.34 -4.39
CA CYS A 434 -19.27 -4.82 -3.26
C CYS A 434 -19.33 -6.35 -3.12
N MET A 435 -20.45 -6.94 -3.53
CA MET A 435 -20.64 -8.38 -3.46
C MET A 435 -19.72 -9.15 -4.41
N GLY A 436 -19.11 -8.51 -5.42
CA GLY A 436 -18.09 -9.15 -6.27
C GLY A 436 -16.92 -9.68 -5.45
N CYS A 437 -16.34 -8.80 -4.62
CA CYS A 437 -15.18 -9.14 -3.80
C CYS A 437 -15.53 -9.87 -2.49
N HIS A 438 -16.77 -9.76 -2.02
CA HIS A 438 -17.24 -10.34 -0.76
C HIS A 438 -18.22 -11.52 -0.95
N SER A 439 -18.16 -12.17 -2.12
CA SER A 439 -18.81 -13.46 -2.38
C SER A 439 -17.77 -14.52 -2.77
N SER A 440 -17.76 -15.05 -3.98
CA SER A 440 -16.99 -16.26 -4.29
C SER A 440 -15.81 -15.95 -5.21
N ILE A 441 -14.72 -15.52 -4.58
CA ILE A 441 -13.38 -15.34 -5.18
C ILE A 441 -12.39 -16.24 -4.44
N GLY A 442 -11.53 -16.96 -5.18
CA GLY A 442 -10.58 -17.95 -4.65
C GLY A 442 -9.59 -17.42 -3.61
N SER A 443 -9.21 -16.15 -3.66
CA SER A 443 -8.13 -15.65 -2.81
C SER A 443 -8.51 -15.14 -1.41
N THR A 444 -9.79 -14.88 -1.14
CA THR A 444 -10.21 -14.30 0.15
C THR A 444 -10.16 -15.30 1.31
N ILE A 445 -10.03 -14.79 2.55
CA ILE A 445 -10.29 -15.56 3.78
C ILE A 445 -11.55 -15.03 4.43
N ASP A 446 -12.51 -15.92 4.57
CA ASP A 446 -13.84 -15.71 5.08
C ASP A 446 -14.56 -14.55 4.39
N LYS A 447 -14.42 -14.46 3.06
CA LYS A 447 -15.01 -13.40 2.24
C LYS A 447 -14.47 -12.01 2.54
N THR A 448 -13.28 -11.91 3.14
CA THR A 448 -12.61 -10.64 3.48
C THR A 448 -11.15 -10.63 3.05
N PHE A 449 -10.58 -9.43 2.91
CA PHE A 449 -9.15 -9.18 2.70
C PHE A 449 -8.43 -8.73 3.98
N SER A 450 -9.20 -8.49 5.05
CA SER A 450 -8.84 -7.76 6.27
C SER A 450 -7.63 -8.32 7.04
N PHE A 451 -7.83 -9.21 8.02
CA PHE A 451 -6.75 -9.66 8.88
C PHE A 451 -5.69 -10.50 8.16
N ALA A 452 -6.01 -11.09 7.02
CA ALA A 452 -5.02 -11.77 6.18
C ALA A 452 -3.85 -10.85 5.78
N ARG A 453 -4.12 -9.54 5.63
CA ARG A 453 -3.15 -8.53 5.21
C ARG A 453 -2.67 -7.61 6.34
N LYS A 454 -3.24 -7.74 7.54
CA LYS A 454 -2.83 -6.99 8.74
C LYS A 454 -1.37 -7.31 9.09
N LEU A 455 -0.59 -6.33 9.53
CA LEU A 455 0.75 -6.57 10.10
C LEU A 455 0.65 -7.47 11.34
N ASP A 456 1.60 -8.38 11.50
CA ASP A 456 1.55 -9.38 12.58
C ASP A 456 1.54 -8.74 13.99
N GLY A 457 0.55 -9.16 14.77
CA GLY A 457 0.48 -8.91 16.20
C GLY A 457 0.45 -7.44 16.60
N ALA A 458 1.26 -7.07 17.59
CA ALA A 458 1.28 -5.74 18.19
C ALA A 458 1.50 -4.61 17.17
N ALA A 459 2.39 -4.83 16.20
CA ALA A 459 2.75 -3.84 15.18
C ALA A 459 1.60 -3.51 14.21
N GLY A 460 0.62 -4.41 14.09
CA GLY A 460 -0.56 -4.17 13.26
C GLY A 460 -1.67 -3.37 13.92
N TRP A 461 -1.56 -2.99 15.19
CA TRP A 461 -2.58 -2.17 15.85
C TRP A 461 -2.26 -0.68 15.70
N GLY A 462 -3.25 0.13 15.35
CA GLY A 462 -3.07 1.55 15.02
C GLY A 462 -3.81 1.94 13.75
N TYR A 463 -3.99 3.25 13.55
CA TYR A 463 -4.50 3.77 12.29
C TYR A 463 -3.52 3.49 11.15
N ILE A 464 -4.04 3.30 9.94
CA ILE A 464 -3.27 2.92 8.76
C ILE A 464 -2.10 3.90 8.50
N ASN A 465 -0.91 3.34 8.33
CA ASN A 465 0.33 4.04 8.08
C ASN A 465 1.23 3.18 7.20
N LEU A 466 1.49 3.65 5.97
CA LEU A 466 2.35 2.97 5.01
C LEU A 466 3.84 3.30 5.23
N ARG A 467 4.16 4.33 6.02
CA ARG A 467 5.55 4.74 6.27
C ARG A 467 6.23 3.77 7.22
N GLY A 468 7.41 3.30 6.83
CA GLY A 468 8.14 2.24 7.52
C GLY A 468 7.50 0.85 7.39
N MET A 469 6.43 0.69 6.61
CA MET A 469 5.82 -0.62 6.36
C MET A 469 6.63 -1.38 5.30
N PRO A 470 7.22 -2.53 5.62
CA PRO A 470 8.05 -3.25 4.66
C PRO A 470 7.22 -3.94 3.56
N ASP A 471 7.76 -3.99 2.35
CA ASP A 471 7.25 -4.87 1.28
C ASP A 471 7.70 -6.31 1.56
N VAL A 472 6.80 -7.12 2.12
CA VAL A 472 7.06 -8.54 2.40
C VAL A 472 6.47 -9.47 1.33
N PRO A 473 7.03 -10.68 1.14
CA PRO A 473 6.44 -11.70 0.28
C PRO A 473 5.11 -12.22 0.82
N ASN A 474 4.30 -12.78 -0.06
CA ASN A 474 3.19 -13.64 0.33
C ASN A 474 3.70 -15.00 0.82
N VAL A 475 2.92 -15.69 1.65
CA VAL A 475 3.29 -17.05 2.10
C VAL A 475 3.44 -17.97 0.88
N GLY A 476 4.64 -18.53 0.71
CA GLY A 476 5.00 -19.39 -0.42
C GLY A 476 5.74 -18.68 -1.56
N GLU A 477 5.92 -17.36 -1.48
CA GLU A 477 6.66 -16.55 -2.46
C GLU A 477 8.06 -16.21 -1.95
N ALA A 478 9.01 -16.03 -2.89
CA ALA A 478 10.36 -15.55 -2.56
C ALA A 478 10.48 -14.02 -2.67
N LEU A 479 9.81 -13.44 -3.67
CA LEU A 479 9.83 -12.02 -3.95
C LEU A 479 8.78 -11.28 -3.12
N ALA A 480 9.10 -10.05 -2.74
CA ALA A 480 8.16 -9.17 -2.08
C ALA A 480 6.92 -8.92 -2.97
N GLU A 481 5.73 -8.76 -2.39
CA GLU A 481 4.48 -8.77 -3.17
C GLU A 481 4.40 -7.64 -4.19
N ILE A 482 4.82 -6.40 -3.85
CA ILE A 482 4.72 -5.29 -4.81
C ILE A 482 5.73 -5.50 -5.94
N GLN A 483 6.95 -5.95 -5.60
CA GLN A 483 7.93 -6.39 -6.59
C GLN A 483 7.33 -7.46 -7.54
N ALA A 484 6.82 -8.56 -6.98
CA ALA A 484 6.25 -9.66 -7.76
C ALA A 484 5.06 -9.20 -8.62
N TYR A 485 4.24 -8.29 -8.09
CA TYR A 485 3.12 -7.73 -8.83
C TYR A 485 3.57 -6.93 -10.05
N LEU A 486 4.58 -6.05 -9.90
CA LEU A 486 5.10 -5.26 -11.02
C LEU A 486 5.72 -6.15 -12.11
N GLU A 487 6.40 -7.23 -11.73
CA GLU A 487 6.93 -8.21 -12.68
C GLU A 487 5.82 -8.98 -13.42
N ARG A 488 4.78 -9.41 -12.70
CA ARG A 488 3.69 -10.23 -13.26
C ARG A 488 2.67 -9.43 -14.06
N VAL A 489 2.41 -8.16 -13.71
CA VAL A 489 1.36 -7.35 -14.34
C VAL A 489 1.91 -6.38 -15.38
N GLY A 490 3.19 -5.99 -15.27
CA GLY A 490 3.84 -5.05 -16.18
C GLY A 490 3.19 -3.67 -16.22
N GLY A 491 2.65 -3.22 -15.09
CA GLY A 491 2.21 -1.86 -14.85
C GLY A 491 1.71 -1.67 -13.41
N GLY A 492 1.47 -0.41 -13.04
CA GLY A 492 0.98 -0.04 -11.71
C GLY A 492 -0.51 -0.30 -11.44
N SER A 493 -1.23 -0.84 -12.42
CA SER A 493 -2.64 -1.22 -12.32
C SER A 493 -2.96 -2.36 -13.31
N GLU A 494 -4.10 -3.04 -13.17
CA GLU A 494 -4.53 -4.06 -14.14
C GLU A 494 -4.65 -3.48 -15.55
N PHE A 495 -4.94 -2.18 -15.66
CA PHE A 495 -5.14 -1.49 -16.93
C PHE A 495 -3.86 -0.85 -17.49
N ARG A 496 -2.72 -0.96 -16.79
CA ARG A 496 -1.43 -0.37 -17.18
C ARG A 496 -1.60 1.11 -17.57
N SER A 497 -2.22 1.84 -16.65
CA SER A 497 -2.70 3.22 -16.83
C SER A 497 -2.13 4.18 -15.79
N ASN A 498 -0.96 3.85 -15.24
CA ASN A 498 -0.28 4.66 -14.22
C ASN A 498 1.10 5.10 -14.73
N PRO A 499 1.16 6.14 -15.59
CA PRO A 499 2.40 6.57 -16.22
C PRO A 499 3.44 7.09 -15.21
N GLU A 500 3.01 7.59 -14.04
CA GLU A 500 3.94 8.04 -13.00
C GLU A 500 4.65 6.84 -12.35
N LEU A 501 3.90 5.81 -11.95
CA LEU A 501 4.49 4.58 -11.42
C LEU A 501 5.36 3.89 -12.48
N GLU A 502 4.87 3.81 -13.72
CA GLU A 502 5.58 3.22 -14.84
C GLU A 502 6.93 3.90 -15.08
N ALA A 503 6.97 5.25 -15.08
CA ALA A 503 8.21 6.00 -15.23
C ALA A 503 9.21 5.84 -14.07
N ARG A 504 8.73 5.43 -12.89
CA ARG A 504 9.56 5.24 -11.69
C ARG A 504 10.17 3.85 -11.63
N PHE A 505 9.38 2.82 -11.94
CA PHE A 505 9.75 1.43 -11.67
C PHE A 505 9.89 0.55 -12.91
N TYR A 506 9.79 1.12 -14.11
CA TYR A 506 10.13 0.43 -15.36
C TYR A 506 11.20 1.21 -16.13
N LEU A 507 11.99 0.48 -16.92
CA LEU A 507 12.94 1.06 -17.85
C LEU A 507 12.21 1.69 -19.05
N ALA A 508 12.96 2.41 -19.89
CA ALA A 508 12.41 3.10 -21.05
C ALA A 508 11.76 2.17 -22.11
N ASP A 509 12.00 0.86 -22.03
CA ASP A 509 11.31 -0.15 -22.86
C ASP A 509 9.84 -0.37 -22.45
N GLY A 510 9.43 0.15 -21.28
CA GLY A 510 8.08 0.06 -20.73
C GLY A 510 7.71 -1.32 -20.18
N VAL A 511 8.67 -2.25 -20.13
CA VAL A 511 8.42 -3.67 -19.90
C VAL A 511 9.31 -4.22 -18.80
N THR A 512 10.58 -3.86 -18.81
CA THR A 512 11.56 -4.35 -17.85
C THR A 512 11.47 -3.52 -16.58
N VAL A 513 11.36 -4.20 -15.44
CA VAL A 513 11.31 -3.55 -14.13
C VAL A 513 12.69 -2.95 -13.81
N ASN A 514 12.70 -1.72 -13.31
CA ASN A 514 13.91 -1.05 -12.84
C ASN A 514 14.26 -1.54 -11.43
N THR A 515 15.16 -2.51 -11.34
CA THR A 515 15.52 -3.15 -10.06
C THR A 515 16.25 -2.21 -9.11
N VAL A 516 17.02 -1.24 -9.63
CA VAL A 516 17.69 -0.21 -8.80
C VAL A 516 16.64 0.70 -8.14
N ALA A 517 15.63 1.16 -8.88
CA ALA A 517 14.60 2.01 -8.33
C ALA A 517 13.72 1.30 -7.29
N LEU A 518 13.39 0.02 -7.50
CA LEU A 518 12.64 -0.76 -6.50
C LEU A 518 13.46 -1.02 -5.24
N ALA A 519 14.74 -1.40 -5.39
CA ALA A 519 15.64 -1.59 -4.26
C ALA A 519 15.99 -0.28 -3.53
N GLY A 520 15.75 0.87 -4.17
CA GLY A 520 15.89 2.19 -3.56
C GLY A 520 14.68 2.68 -2.78
N ALA A 521 13.53 2.00 -2.86
CA ALA A 521 12.35 2.38 -2.08
C ALA A 521 12.53 2.04 -0.60
N ARG A 522 12.13 2.93 0.31
CA ARG A 522 12.35 2.77 1.76
C ARG A 522 11.24 2.00 2.46
N ASP A 523 10.02 2.11 1.94
CA ASP A 523 8.84 1.46 2.49
C ASP A 523 7.73 1.31 1.45
N THR A 524 6.61 0.72 1.86
CA THR A 524 5.40 0.61 1.06
C THR A 524 4.88 1.99 0.64
N TYR A 525 5.02 3.01 1.49
CA TYR A 525 4.61 4.37 1.17
C TYR A 525 5.33 4.88 -0.09
N ASP A 526 6.65 4.73 -0.18
CA ASP A 526 7.41 5.11 -1.37
C ASP A 526 6.95 4.32 -2.60
N LEU A 527 6.64 3.02 -2.47
CA LEU A 527 6.25 2.18 -3.60
C LEU A 527 4.87 2.52 -4.20
N VAL A 528 3.89 2.87 -3.37
CA VAL A 528 2.47 2.91 -3.81
C VAL A 528 1.79 4.27 -3.71
N THR A 529 2.49 5.33 -3.26
CA THR A 529 1.92 6.67 -3.19
C THR A 529 2.23 7.54 -4.43
N PRO A 530 1.28 8.39 -4.84
CA PRO A 530 1.47 9.30 -5.98
C PRO A 530 2.18 10.59 -5.59
N SER A 531 2.69 11.30 -6.59
CA SER A 531 3.04 12.72 -6.47
C SER A 531 1.82 13.59 -6.16
N ARG A 532 2.07 14.81 -5.67
CA ARG A 532 1.03 15.84 -5.47
C ARG A 532 0.21 16.09 -6.75
N ALA A 533 0.86 16.19 -7.90
CA ALA A 533 0.19 16.47 -9.17
C ALA A 533 -0.80 15.35 -9.54
N ARG A 534 -0.38 14.10 -9.38
CA ARG A 534 -1.21 12.92 -9.65
C ARG A 534 -2.34 12.77 -8.63
N ALA A 535 -2.08 12.99 -7.35
CA ALA A 535 -3.11 13.00 -6.30
C ALA A 535 -4.25 13.99 -6.62
N LEU A 536 -3.90 15.22 -6.98
CA LEU A 536 -4.87 16.26 -7.36
C LEU A 536 -5.65 15.86 -8.62
N GLN A 537 -4.98 15.29 -9.63
CA GLN A 537 -5.64 14.81 -10.85
C GLN A 537 -6.69 13.72 -10.55
N LEU A 538 -6.32 12.73 -9.73
CA LEU A 538 -7.19 11.62 -9.34
C LEU A 538 -8.40 12.12 -8.53
N ASN A 539 -8.18 13.02 -7.58
CA ASN A 539 -9.26 13.60 -6.78
C ASN A 539 -10.26 14.37 -7.65
N LYS A 540 -9.78 15.17 -8.61
CA LYS A 540 -10.64 15.89 -9.57
C LYS A 540 -11.41 14.94 -10.48
N ALA A 541 -10.76 13.86 -10.96
CA ALA A 541 -11.42 12.85 -11.79
C ALA A 541 -12.55 12.15 -11.03
N TYR A 542 -12.34 11.82 -9.75
CA TYR A 542 -13.41 11.24 -8.92
C TYR A 542 -14.54 12.24 -8.64
N LYS A 543 -14.23 13.51 -8.34
CA LYS A 543 -15.24 14.58 -8.17
C LYS A 543 -16.17 14.70 -9.39
N VAL A 544 -15.63 14.55 -10.59
CA VAL A 544 -16.43 14.52 -11.82
C VAL A 544 -17.45 13.37 -11.82
N ILE A 545 -17.05 12.16 -11.39
CA ILE A 545 -17.97 11.01 -11.26
C ILE A 545 -19.04 11.27 -10.20
N VAL A 546 -18.69 11.95 -9.10
CA VAL A 546 -19.67 12.38 -8.09
C VAL A 546 -20.71 13.33 -8.68
N GLU A 547 -20.32 14.26 -9.55
CA GLU A 547 -21.26 15.16 -10.23
C GLU A 547 -22.23 14.41 -11.17
N ASP A 548 -21.77 13.31 -11.76
CA ASP A 548 -22.57 12.51 -12.71
C ASP A 548 -23.49 11.50 -11.99
N GLN A 549 -23.14 11.11 -10.75
CA GLN A 549 -23.84 10.11 -9.92
C GLN A 549 -23.99 8.72 -10.56
N ASP A 550 -23.23 8.46 -11.62
CA ASP A 550 -23.34 7.27 -12.44
C ASP A 550 -22.39 6.15 -12.01
N PHE A 551 -22.17 6.01 -10.69
CA PHE A 551 -21.28 5.02 -10.08
C PHE A 551 -21.58 3.56 -10.47
N ILE A 552 -22.79 3.27 -10.96
CA ILE A 552 -23.17 1.97 -11.52
C ILE A 552 -22.40 1.62 -12.80
N PHE A 553 -21.82 2.62 -13.48
CA PHE A 553 -20.99 2.47 -14.68
C PHE A 553 -19.49 2.48 -14.38
N GLY A 554 -19.09 2.51 -13.10
CA GLY A 554 -17.69 2.40 -12.68
C GLY A 554 -17.26 3.58 -11.80
N ARG A 555 -16.32 3.31 -10.87
CA ARG A 555 -15.89 4.26 -9.82
C ARG A 555 -14.40 4.63 -9.91
N ASP A 556 -13.69 4.03 -10.85
CA ASP A 556 -12.26 4.26 -11.06
C ASP A 556 -12.00 5.71 -11.45
N ALA A 557 -11.08 6.38 -10.75
CA ALA A 557 -10.81 7.81 -10.89
C ALA A 557 -9.93 8.13 -12.13
N THR A 558 -10.35 7.65 -13.31
CA THR A 558 -9.60 7.85 -14.57
C THR A 558 -9.91 9.20 -15.19
N ALA A 559 -8.89 10.04 -15.38
CA ALA A 559 -9.02 11.30 -16.10
C ALA A 559 -9.15 11.11 -17.63
N THR A 560 -8.50 10.08 -18.16
CA THR A 560 -8.56 9.66 -19.56
C THR A 560 -8.83 8.16 -19.61
N PRO A 561 -9.45 7.65 -20.69
CA PRO A 561 -9.69 6.21 -20.84
C PRO A 561 -8.38 5.43 -20.72
N PRO A 562 -8.30 4.39 -19.88
CA PRO A 562 -7.12 3.56 -19.76
C PRO A 562 -6.93 2.72 -21.05
N PRO A 563 -5.69 2.49 -21.47
CA PRO A 563 -5.42 1.91 -22.78
C PRO A 563 -5.64 0.38 -22.87
N ARG A 564 -5.76 -0.34 -21.74
CA ARG A 564 -5.83 -1.81 -21.68
C ARG A 564 -7.12 -2.33 -21.07
N VAL A 565 -8.25 -1.88 -21.60
CA VAL A 565 -9.58 -2.33 -21.20
C VAL A 565 -10.37 -2.79 -22.41
N LEU A 566 -10.92 -4.00 -22.32
CA LEU A 566 -11.78 -4.59 -23.32
C LEU A 566 -13.21 -4.04 -23.18
N ALA A 567 -13.79 -3.55 -24.28
CA ALA A 567 -15.21 -3.15 -24.31
C ALA A 567 -16.15 -4.38 -24.34
N ALA A 568 -15.65 -5.51 -24.78
CA ALA A 568 -16.36 -6.79 -24.78
C ALA A 568 -15.35 -7.94 -24.67
N VAL A 569 -15.80 -9.03 -24.07
CA VAL A 569 -15.10 -10.30 -23.92
C VAL A 569 -15.90 -11.37 -24.66
N ASP A 570 -15.20 -12.34 -25.20
CA ASP A 570 -15.70 -13.54 -25.81
C ASP A 570 -14.95 -14.72 -25.19
N ASN A 571 -15.68 -15.67 -24.58
CA ASN A 571 -15.08 -16.74 -23.80
C ASN A 571 -14.18 -17.68 -24.63
N GLU A 572 -14.33 -17.72 -25.96
CA GLU A 572 -13.57 -18.62 -26.83
C GLU A 572 -12.42 -17.92 -27.55
N THR A 573 -12.61 -16.66 -27.93
CA THR A 573 -11.73 -15.94 -28.85
C THR A 573 -11.02 -14.75 -28.21
N SER A 574 -11.47 -14.29 -27.04
CA SER A 574 -10.73 -13.25 -26.34
C SER A 574 -9.35 -13.77 -25.93
N PRO A 575 -8.33 -12.91 -25.99
CA PRO A 575 -6.97 -13.33 -25.68
C PRO A 575 -6.85 -13.82 -24.24
N THR A 576 -6.16 -14.95 -24.06
CA THR A 576 -5.92 -15.57 -22.75
C THR A 576 -4.44 -15.78 -22.47
N LEU A 577 -4.10 -16.03 -21.20
CA LEU A 577 -2.74 -16.31 -20.78
C LEU A 577 -2.35 -17.76 -21.06
N ALA A 578 -1.08 -17.97 -21.41
CA ALA A 578 -0.53 -19.31 -21.49
C ALA A 578 -0.29 -19.90 -20.08
N PRO A 579 -0.35 -21.23 -19.89
CA PRO A 579 -0.18 -21.88 -18.58
C PRO A 579 1.06 -21.48 -17.77
N PRO A 580 2.24 -21.18 -18.37
CA PRO A 580 3.42 -20.74 -17.61
C PRO A 580 3.27 -19.40 -16.89
N TYR A 581 2.24 -18.60 -17.24
CA TYR A 581 1.96 -17.30 -16.62
C TYR A 581 0.84 -17.37 -15.60
N GLN A 582 0.41 -18.57 -15.21
CA GLN A 582 -0.37 -18.74 -13.99
C GLN A 582 0.53 -18.67 -12.78
N HIS A 583 0.02 -18.06 -11.71
CA HIS A 583 0.74 -17.92 -10.46
C HIS A 583 -0.12 -18.41 -9.30
N ASP A 584 0.50 -19.23 -8.45
CA ASP A 584 -0.04 -19.55 -7.15
C ASP A 584 0.20 -18.35 -6.23
N TRP A 585 -0.78 -17.99 -5.43
CA TRP A 585 -0.68 -16.83 -4.54
C TRP A 585 -1.54 -17.01 -3.31
N ASN A 586 -1.02 -16.55 -2.18
CA ASN A 586 -1.71 -16.56 -0.91
C ASN A 586 -1.91 -15.13 -0.43
N ILE A 587 -3.14 -14.76 -0.09
CA ILE A 587 -3.43 -13.44 0.45
C ILE A 587 -2.69 -13.14 1.77
N VAL A 588 -2.30 -14.18 2.51
CA VAL A 588 -1.51 -14.04 3.74
C VAL A 588 -0.08 -13.66 3.40
N LEU A 589 0.39 -12.58 4.02
CA LEU A 589 1.75 -12.08 3.91
C LEU A 589 2.67 -12.76 4.92
N ASP A 590 3.91 -13.06 4.52
CA ASP A 590 4.92 -13.62 5.42
C ASP A 590 5.69 -12.50 6.14
N TRP A 591 5.04 -11.95 7.16
CA TRP A 591 5.62 -10.91 8.00
C TRP A 591 6.83 -11.38 8.83
N SER A 592 7.10 -12.68 8.91
CA SER A 592 8.34 -13.17 9.54
C SER A 592 9.60 -12.76 8.77
N GLN A 593 9.44 -12.39 7.50
CA GLN A 593 10.49 -11.83 6.66
C GLN A 593 10.67 -10.31 6.83
N ALA A 594 9.83 -9.65 7.62
CA ALA A 594 9.99 -8.24 7.98
C ALA A 594 11.11 -8.09 9.03
N ASP A 595 12.37 -8.16 8.59
CA ASP A 595 13.49 -7.72 9.42
C ASP A 595 13.75 -6.24 9.16
N ALA A 596 13.60 -5.40 10.20
CA ALA A 596 13.84 -3.96 10.14
C ALA A 596 15.30 -3.61 9.75
N ASN A 597 16.24 -4.54 9.91
CA ASN A 597 17.62 -4.38 9.49
C ASN A 597 17.91 -5.00 8.11
N ALA A 598 16.99 -5.77 7.55
CA ALA A 598 17.15 -6.39 6.24
C ALA A 598 16.63 -5.48 5.12
N CYS A 599 17.08 -5.78 3.91
CA CYS A 599 16.56 -5.13 2.71
C CYS A 599 15.17 -5.66 2.36
N MET A 600 14.26 -4.77 1.97
CA MET A 600 12.91 -5.16 1.53
C MET A 600 12.96 -5.88 0.17
N TYR A 601 13.72 -5.33 -0.78
CA TYR A 601 13.82 -5.90 -2.12
C TYR A 601 14.51 -7.26 -2.08
N GLY A 602 13.80 -8.28 -2.55
CA GLY A 602 14.24 -9.68 -2.44
C GLY A 602 15.10 -10.16 -3.61
N GLY A 603 15.07 -9.45 -4.74
CA GLY A 603 15.74 -9.85 -5.97
C GLY A 603 17.20 -9.38 -6.07
N ASP A 604 17.81 -9.71 -7.21
CA ASP A 604 19.10 -9.17 -7.64
C ASP A 604 18.93 -7.77 -8.23
N VAL A 605 19.91 -6.90 -8.02
CA VAL A 605 19.93 -5.54 -8.57
C VAL A 605 21.08 -5.42 -9.55
N ASP A 606 20.80 -4.87 -10.73
CA ASP A 606 21.81 -4.66 -11.76
C ASP A 606 21.84 -3.18 -12.15
N PHE A 607 22.94 -2.49 -11.86
CA PHE A 607 23.13 -1.10 -12.26
C PHE A 607 23.37 -0.95 -13.77
N ALA A 608 23.76 -2.01 -14.48
CA ALA A 608 23.95 -1.97 -15.95
C ALA A 608 22.65 -1.71 -16.72
N GLN A 609 21.48 -1.84 -16.07
CA GLN A 609 20.19 -1.53 -16.66
C GLN A 609 19.95 -0.02 -16.88
N LEU A 610 20.72 0.84 -16.21
CA LEU A 610 20.52 2.29 -16.25
C LEU A 610 21.18 2.89 -17.50
N ASP A 611 20.45 3.76 -18.20
CA ASP A 611 20.97 4.55 -19.33
C ASP A 611 21.64 5.84 -18.81
N GLY A 612 22.70 5.68 -18.02
CA GLY A 612 23.44 6.77 -17.41
C GLY A 612 23.98 6.45 -16.02
N ALA A 613 24.48 7.48 -15.33
CA ALA A 613 24.96 7.33 -13.95
C ALA A 613 23.78 7.16 -12.99
N TRP A 614 23.90 6.27 -12.01
CA TRP A 614 23.05 6.31 -10.83
C TRP A 614 23.42 7.55 -10.00
N ILE A 615 22.45 8.40 -9.70
CA ILE A 615 22.65 9.60 -8.90
C ILE A 615 22.19 9.30 -7.47
N ALA A 616 23.14 9.25 -6.54
CA ALA A 616 22.88 9.14 -5.11
C ALA A 616 22.86 10.53 -4.47
N THR A 617 21.72 10.94 -3.94
CA THR A 617 21.52 12.26 -3.33
C THR A 617 21.73 12.20 -1.82
N LEU A 618 22.50 13.15 -1.28
CA LEU A 618 22.77 13.30 0.15
C LEU A 618 22.17 14.63 0.64
N GLY A 619 21.14 14.56 1.49
CA GLY A 619 20.52 15.71 2.16
C GLY A 619 20.83 15.80 3.66
N GLY A 620 21.42 14.75 4.24
CA GLY A 620 21.77 14.66 5.66
C GLY A 620 22.44 13.32 5.98
N THR A 621 22.76 13.11 7.26
CA THR A 621 23.47 11.90 7.73
C THR A 621 22.55 10.79 8.23
N ALA A 622 21.27 11.06 8.46
CA ALA A 622 20.32 9.99 8.80
C ALA A 622 19.96 9.19 7.55
N VAL A 623 19.71 7.88 7.70
CA VAL A 623 19.36 6.98 6.58
C VAL A 623 18.17 7.47 5.75
N ALA A 624 17.23 8.21 6.36
CA ALA A 624 16.08 8.76 5.66
C ALA A 624 16.40 10.03 4.84
N GLU A 625 17.60 10.61 5.01
CA GLU A 625 18.06 11.87 4.43
C GLU A 625 19.02 11.67 3.26
N TYR A 626 19.27 10.43 2.82
CA TYR A 626 20.08 10.15 1.64
C TYR A 626 19.57 8.91 0.88
N ASP A 627 19.92 8.82 -0.40
CA ASP A 627 19.53 7.69 -1.26
C ASP A 627 20.38 6.44 -0.93
N GLN A 628 19.70 5.31 -0.79
CA GLN A 628 20.32 4.00 -0.58
C GLN A 628 19.63 2.95 -1.45
N VAL A 629 20.41 2.03 -2.01
CA VAL A 629 19.91 0.79 -2.62
C VAL A 629 20.10 -0.36 -1.65
N CYS A 630 19.04 -1.12 -1.40
CA CYS A 630 19.04 -2.22 -0.45
C CYS A 630 18.39 -3.46 -1.06
N ALA A 631 19.15 -4.53 -1.27
CA ALA A 631 18.64 -5.81 -1.77
C ALA A 631 19.13 -7.01 -0.94
N ARG A 632 18.30 -8.05 -0.83
CA ARG A 632 18.70 -9.35 -0.24
C ARG A 632 19.46 -10.23 -1.24
N GLY A 633 19.30 -9.96 -2.54
CA GLY A 633 20.04 -10.65 -3.61
C GLY A 633 21.43 -10.06 -3.85
N THR A 634 21.99 -10.42 -5.00
CA THR A 634 23.27 -9.89 -5.50
C THR A 634 23.04 -8.49 -6.07
N VAL A 635 23.94 -7.54 -5.76
CA VAL A 635 23.94 -6.22 -6.37
C VAL A 635 25.19 -6.09 -7.26
N SER A 636 24.96 -6.02 -8.58
CA SER A 636 26.00 -5.85 -9.58
C SER A 636 26.28 -4.36 -9.79
N LEU A 637 27.44 -3.91 -9.31
CA LEU A 637 27.93 -2.54 -9.41
C LEU A 637 28.63 -2.37 -10.77
N VAL A 638 27.88 -1.92 -11.79
CA VAL A 638 28.37 -1.67 -13.15
C VAL A 638 27.89 -0.30 -13.60
N GLY A 639 28.65 0.38 -14.49
CA GLY A 639 28.30 1.70 -14.99
C GLY A 639 28.84 2.82 -14.10
N ALA A 640 28.16 3.95 -14.08
CA ALA A 640 28.63 5.14 -13.38
C ALA A 640 27.83 5.45 -12.11
N LEU A 641 28.51 5.91 -11.06
CA LEU A 641 27.93 6.49 -9.86
C LEU A 641 28.20 8.00 -9.85
N GLN A 642 27.18 8.81 -9.57
CA GLN A 642 27.31 10.23 -9.29
C GLN A 642 26.72 10.53 -7.91
N VAL A 643 27.45 11.30 -7.11
CA VAL A 643 26.94 11.80 -5.82
C VAL A 643 26.49 13.24 -5.99
N ALA A 644 25.31 13.56 -5.46
CA ALA A 644 24.76 14.92 -5.45
C ALA A 644 24.44 15.36 -4.01
N LEU A 645 24.67 16.64 -3.70
CA LEU A 645 24.31 17.23 -2.41
C LEU A 645 22.99 17.99 -2.54
N ALA A 646 22.07 17.76 -1.61
CA ALA A 646 20.77 18.43 -1.55
C ALA A 646 20.67 19.37 -0.35
N ASP A 647 19.71 20.30 -0.38
CA ASP A 647 19.30 21.16 0.73
C ASP A 647 20.42 21.97 1.42
N GLY A 648 21.50 22.23 0.69
CA GLY A 648 22.67 22.93 1.22
C GLY A 648 23.47 22.11 2.24
N PHE A 649 23.26 20.79 2.28
CA PHE A 649 24.02 19.88 3.11
C PHE A 649 25.50 19.88 2.71
N VAL A 650 26.38 20.04 3.70
CA VAL A 650 27.83 20.00 3.54
C VAL A 650 28.39 18.92 4.46
N PRO A 651 28.69 17.73 3.93
CA PRO A 651 29.30 16.65 4.69
C PRO A 651 30.61 17.07 5.34
N GLN A 652 30.91 16.51 6.51
CA GLN A 652 32.11 16.77 7.30
C GLN A 652 32.97 15.51 7.44
N PRO A 653 34.30 15.63 7.62
CA PRO A 653 35.15 14.48 7.94
C PRO A 653 34.56 13.65 9.10
N GLY A 654 34.45 12.33 8.87
CA GLY A 654 33.81 11.39 9.77
C GLY A 654 32.36 11.02 9.40
N ASP A 655 31.70 11.77 8.51
CA ASP A 655 30.37 11.40 8.00
C ASP A 655 30.44 10.14 7.15
N ARG A 656 29.35 9.35 7.18
CA ARG A 656 29.27 8.02 6.55
C ARG A 656 27.89 7.82 5.95
N PHE A 657 27.86 7.28 4.72
CA PHE A 657 26.65 7.00 3.97
C PHE A 657 26.73 5.59 3.39
N VAL A 658 25.85 4.69 3.84
CA VAL A 658 25.76 3.34 3.25
C VAL A 658 24.92 3.45 1.98
N LEU A 659 25.57 3.55 0.82
CA LEU A 659 24.89 3.75 -0.46
C LEU A 659 24.26 2.46 -1.00
N VAL A 660 24.92 1.33 -0.78
CA VAL A 660 24.41 0.02 -1.19
C VAL A 660 24.53 -0.95 -0.03
N ARG A 661 23.47 -1.72 0.23
CA ARG A 661 23.48 -2.91 1.08
C ARG A 661 22.93 -4.08 0.29
N ALA A 662 23.67 -5.18 0.25
CA ALA A 662 23.36 -6.34 -0.57
C ALA A 662 23.40 -7.63 0.25
N GLY A 663 22.88 -8.74 -0.29
CA GLY A 663 23.26 -10.07 0.17
C GLY A 663 24.60 -10.53 -0.42
N ALA A 664 25.00 -9.95 -1.56
CA ALA A 664 26.35 -10.06 -2.12
C ALA A 664 26.62 -8.86 -3.04
N LEU A 665 27.84 -8.32 -3.01
CA LEU A 665 28.28 -7.32 -3.99
C LEU A 665 29.06 -8.02 -5.11
N ASP A 666 28.80 -7.63 -6.36
CA ASP A 666 29.56 -8.06 -7.52
C ASP A 666 30.07 -6.85 -8.31
N GLY A 667 31.36 -6.85 -8.68
CA GLY A 667 32.00 -5.76 -9.41
C GLY A 667 32.16 -4.46 -8.62
N GLY A 668 32.34 -3.36 -9.35
CA GLY A 668 32.48 -1.99 -8.84
C GLY A 668 32.19 -0.99 -9.96
N PHE A 669 31.68 0.19 -9.63
CA PHE A 669 31.34 1.21 -10.64
C PHE A 669 32.55 1.56 -11.52
N ASP A 670 32.35 1.56 -12.84
CA ASP A 670 33.37 1.87 -13.84
C ASP A 670 33.85 3.33 -13.75
N HIS A 671 32.95 4.23 -13.34
CA HIS A 671 33.21 5.66 -13.20
C HIS A 671 32.47 6.25 -11.99
N THR A 672 33.14 7.13 -11.25
CA THR A 672 32.56 7.81 -10.09
C THR A 672 32.70 9.32 -10.24
N VAL A 673 31.63 10.05 -9.99
CA VAL A 673 31.61 11.52 -10.00
C VAL A 673 31.21 12.00 -8.60
N LEU A 674 32.21 12.47 -7.85
CA LEU A 674 32.05 12.93 -6.47
C LEU A 674 32.16 14.46 -6.42
N PRO A 675 31.27 15.17 -5.71
CA PRO A 675 31.37 16.61 -5.58
C PRO A 675 32.52 17.00 -4.65
N SER A 676 33.22 18.10 -4.97
CA SER A 676 34.25 18.67 -4.10
C SER A 676 33.66 19.19 -2.80
N LEU A 677 34.33 18.94 -1.68
CA LEU A 677 33.91 19.43 -0.37
C LEU A 677 34.76 20.63 0.08
N PRO A 678 34.22 21.54 0.91
CA PRO A 678 35.01 22.61 1.51
C PRO A 678 36.04 22.13 2.54
N GLN A 679 35.80 20.97 3.15
CA GLN A 679 36.69 20.28 4.09
C GLN A 679 36.56 18.78 3.87
N GLY A 680 37.69 18.08 3.80
CA GLY A 680 37.73 16.64 3.56
C GLY A 680 37.48 16.25 2.10
N ALA A 681 37.55 14.96 1.83
CA ALA A 681 37.27 14.35 0.55
C ALA A 681 36.38 13.13 0.72
N PHE A 682 35.64 12.77 -0.34
CA PHE A 682 34.86 11.54 -0.36
C PHE A 682 35.73 10.35 -0.76
N ALA A 683 35.57 9.24 -0.04
CA ALA A 683 36.14 7.95 -0.38
C ALA A 683 35.06 6.87 -0.40
N LEU A 684 35.03 6.06 -1.46
CA LEU A 684 34.18 4.86 -1.54
C LEU A 684 34.91 3.67 -0.95
N ARG A 685 34.23 2.90 -0.10
CA ARG A 685 34.77 1.71 0.56
C ARG A 685 33.78 0.56 0.47
N GLU A 686 34.28 -0.62 0.18
CA GLU A 686 33.53 -1.86 0.33
C GLU A 686 33.77 -2.41 1.75
N GLU A 687 32.70 -2.51 2.53
CA GLU A 687 32.71 -2.99 3.90
C GLU A 687 31.79 -4.22 4.01
N GLY A 688 32.34 -5.40 3.72
CA GLY A 688 31.56 -6.64 3.67
C GLY A 688 30.59 -6.63 2.47
N GLU A 689 29.29 -6.67 2.74
CA GLU A 689 28.23 -6.66 1.71
C GLU A 689 27.64 -5.26 1.52
N SER A 690 28.41 -4.21 1.84
CA SER A 690 27.98 -2.82 1.75
C SER A 690 28.98 -1.95 0.99
N LEU A 691 28.47 -1.07 0.12
CA LEU A 691 29.22 0.03 -0.47
C LEU A 691 28.96 1.29 0.36
N VAL A 692 30.01 1.80 1.00
CA VAL A 692 29.94 2.92 1.92
C VAL A 692 30.72 4.09 1.35
N LEU A 693 30.07 5.25 1.27
CA LEU A 693 30.71 6.52 1.01
C LEU A 693 31.07 7.15 2.35
N VAL A 694 32.35 7.44 2.57
CA VAL A 694 32.83 8.10 3.78
C VAL A 694 33.46 9.44 3.43
N VAL A 695 33.36 10.39 4.36
CA VAL A 695 34.10 11.65 4.27
C VAL A 695 35.32 11.52 5.16
N THR A 696 36.49 11.69 4.57
CA THR A 696 37.80 11.60 5.22
C THR A 696 38.48 12.97 5.23
N GLU A 697 39.50 13.12 6.06
CA GLU A 697 40.36 14.31 6.02
C GLU A 697 41.05 14.42 4.64
N ASP A 698 41.22 15.66 4.20
CA ASP A 698 41.94 16.10 3.00
C ASP A 698 42.64 17.39 3.43
N SER A 699 43.90 17.25 3.84
CA SER A 699 44.66 18.26 4.56
C SER A 699 45.10 19.43 3.66
N ASP A 700 45.19 19.23 2.35
CA ASP A 700 45.59 20.26 1.39
C ASP A 700 44.50 20.66 0.38
N LEU A 701 43.34 20.01 0.44
CA LEU A 701 42.11 20.30 -0.31
C LEU A 701 42.27 20.13 -1.82
N ASP A 702 43.07 19.17 -2.24
CA ASP A 702 43.32 18.85 -3.64
C ASP A 702 42.35 17.80 -4.23
N GLY A 703 41.45 17.27 -3.39
CA GLY A 703 40.42 16.30 -3.75
C GLY A 703 40.85 14.84 -3.59
N ILE A 704 42.02 14.56 -3.03
CA ILE A 704 42.44 13.23 -2.57
C ILE A 704 42.42 13.20 -1.04
N SER A 705 41.94 12.10 -0.45
CA SER A 705 41.94 11.96 1.01
C SER A 705 43.32 11.65 1.57
N ASP A 706 43.62 12.09 2.79
CA ASP A 706 44.92 11.90 3.44
C ASP A 706 45.42 10.45 3.44
N ASP A 707 44.53 9.46 3.44
CA ASP A 707 44.88 8.03 3.42
C ASP A 707 45.12 7.44 2.02
N ALA A 708 44.73 8.16 0.96
CA ALA A 708 45.00 7.83 -0.43
C ALA A 708 45.99 8.81 -1.08
N ASP A 709 46.40 9.85 -0.36
CA ASP A 709 47.25 10.94 -0.84
C ASP A 709 48.74 10.60 -0.68
N ASN A 710 49.48 10.57 -1.78
CA ASN A 710 50.93 10.38 -1.77
C ASN A 710 51.72 11.64 -1.35
N CYS A 711 51.04 12.77 -1.11
CA CYS A 711 51.56 14.03 -0.61
C CYS A 711 50.55 14.83 0.25
N ILE A 712 50.14 14.28 1.41
CA ILE A 712 49.11 14.80 2.36
C ILE A 712 49.06 16.33 2.57
N LEU A 713 50.20 17.03 2.49
CA LEU A 713 50.30 18.46 2.79
C LEU A 713 50.60 19.33 1.57
N VAL A 714 50.70 18.75 0.38
CA VAL A 714 51.12 19.42 -0.86
C VAL A 714 50.28 18.97 -2.05
N ALA A 715 49.35 19.84 -2.43
CA ALA A 715 48.37 19.57 -3.47
C ALA A 715 48.99 19.06 -4.78
N ASN A 716 48.54 17.88 -5.20
CA ASN A 716 48.84 17.24 -6.48
C ASN A 716 47.66 16.39 -7.00
N GLY A 717 46.46 16.60 -6.46
CA GLY A 717 45.21 15.89 -6.72
C GLY A 717 44.43 16.39 -7.94
N PRO A 718 43.25 15.82 -8.24
CA PRO A 718 42.46 16.17 -9.41
C PRO A 718 41.85 17.58 -9.35
N ALA A 719 41.60 18.14 -8.15
CA ALA A 719 41.12 19.51 -8.02
C ALA A 719 42.26 20.52 -8.20
N LEU A 720 43.48 20.16 -7.78
CA LEU A 720 44.69 20.97 -7.86
C LEU A 720 45.89 20.11 -8.32
N PRO A 721 46.00 19.82 -9.64
CA PRO A 721 47.01 18.89 -10.15
C PRO A 721 48.41 19.52 -10.20
N ASP A 722 49.40 18.68 -10.49
CA ASP A 722 50.77 19.16 -10.72
C ASP A 722 50.89 20.13 -11.92
N ALA A 723 52.06 20.72 -12.12
CA ALA A 723 52.27 21.73 -13.16
C ALA A 723 52.01 21.21 -14.60
N ALA A 724 52.08 19.90 -14.84
CA ALA A 724 51.74 19.27 -16.12
C ALA A 724 50.30 18.71 -16.16
N GLY A 725 49.50 18.91 -15.11
CA GLY A 725 48.13 18.44 -15.01
C GLY A 725 48.01 16.95 -14.68
N LYS A 726 49.06 16.31 -14.16
CA LYS A 726 48.99 14.93 -13.67
C LYS A 726 48.52 14.94 -12.21
N VAL A 727 47.89 13.83 -11.84
CA VAL A 727 47.32 13.61 -10.51
C VAL A 727 48.18 12.59 -9.78
N GLN A 728 48.59 12.91 -8.56
CA GLN A 728 49.32 12.01 -7.66
C GLN A 728 50.56 11.39 -8.35
N LEU A 729 51.34 12.20 -9.07
CA LEU A 729 52.50 11.71 -9.83
C LEU A 729 53.55 11.12 -8.87
N ASP A 730 53.74 9.81 -8.95
CA ASP A 730 54.82 9.05 -8.31
C ASP A 730 55.57 8.28 -9.41
N SER A 731 56.78 8.74 -9.73
CA SER A 731 57.53 8.27 -10.90
C SER A 731 58.39 7.04 -10.66
N ASP A 732 58.74 6.74 -9.41
CA ASP A 732 59.56 5.58 -9.02
C ASP A 732 58.80 4.55 -8.18
N GLY A 733 57.55 4.85 -7.80
CA GLY A 733 56.57 3.91 -7.26
C GLY A 733 56.84 3.56 -5.80
N ASP A 734 57.45 4.47 -5.05
CA ASP A 734 57.80 4.24 -3.64
C ASP A 734 56.70 4.67 -2.66
N GLY A 735 55.62 5.26 -3.18
CA GLY A 735 54.47 5.72 -2.41
C GLY A 735 54.56 7.18 -1.98
N TYR A 736 55.60 7.92 -2.31
CA TYR A 736 55.64 9.37 -2.16
C TYR A 736 55.47 10.06 -3.50
N GLY A 737 54.67 11.13 -3.55
CA GLY A 737 54.53 11.91 -4.77
C GLY A 737 55.79 12.73 -5.06
N ASN A 738 56.15 12.86 -6.34
CA ASN A 738 57.31 13.64 -6.81
C ASN A 738 57.39 15.04 -6.17
N VAL A 739 56.26 15.69 -5.89
CA VAL A 739 56.20 17.06 -5.35
C VAL A 739 56.57 17.17 -3.88
N CYS A 740 56.44 16.08 -3.13
CA CYS A 740 56.82 16.01 -1.71
C CYS A 740 57.97 15.02 -1.46
N ASP A 741 58.53 14.40 -2.51
CA ASP A 741 59.68 13.50 -2.42
C ASP A 741 60.94 14.07 -3.07
N ALA A 742 61.70 14.85 -2.29
CA ALA A 742 63.02 15.31 -2.71
C ALA A 742 64.17 14.36 -2.27
N ASP A 743 63.86 13.21 -1.67
CA ASP A 743 64.83 12.21 -1.18
C ASP A 743 65.18 11.24 -2.31
N LEU A 744 65.79 11.76 -3.36
CA LEU A 744 66.05 11.04 -4.62
C LEU A 744 67.03 9.85 -4.50
N ASN A 745 67.63 9.64 -3.33
CA ASN A 745 68.44 8.46 -3.03
C ASN A 745 67.78 7.50 -2.02
N ASN A 746 66.58 7.85 -1.54
CA ASN A 746 65.71 7.16 -0.59
C ASN A 746 66.47 6.73 0.68
N ASP A 747 67.33 7.61 1.21
CA ASP A 747 68.08 7.39 2.46
C ASP A 747 67.33 7.86 3.72
N GLY A 748 66.13 8.39 3.53
CA GLY A 748 65.17 8.81 4.54
C GLY A 748 65.28 10.30 4.91
N ILE A 749 66.14 11.07 4.25
CA ILE A 749 66.36 12.50 4.57
C ILE A 749 66.92 13.29 3.39
N VAL A 750 66.22 14.35 3.01
CA VAL A 750 66.64 15.27 1.93
C VAL A 750 67.89 16.04 2.34
N ASN A 751 69.03 15.74 1.73
CA ASN A 751 70.33 16.32 2.07
C ASN A 751 71.26 16.51 0.85
N GLY A 752 72.57 16.58 1.08
CA GLY A 752 73.55 16.72 0.00
C GLY A 752 73.67 15.49 -0.90
N GLY A 753 73.19 14.33 -0.45
CA GLY A 753 73.11 13.08 -1.21
C GLY A 753 72.24 13.18 -2.46
N ASP A 754 71.15 13.95 -2.38
CA ASP A 754 70.10 14.05 -3.42
C ASP A 754 70.47 14.98 -4.57
N ILE A 755 71.47 15.85 -4.36
CA ILE A 755 71.99 16.74 -5.39
C ILE A 755 72.64 15.94 -6.54
N GLY A 756 73.24 14.79 -6.23
CA GLY A 756 73.87 13.91 -7.22
C GLY A 756 72.85 13.36 -8.24
N PRO A 757 71.81 12.64 -7.76
CA PRO A 757 70.68 12.19 -8.58
C PRO A 757 70.01 13.33 -9.37
N LEU A 758 69.65 14.44 -8.72
CA LEU A 758 69.01 15.58 -9.40
C LEU A 758 69.88 16.13 -10.54
N ARG A 759 71.18 16.35 -10.28
CA ARG A 759 72.11 16.88 -11.28
C ARG A 759 72.30 15.91 -12.45
N ALA A 760 72.24 14.61 -12.20
CA ALA A 760 72.33 13.60 -13.25
C ALA A 760 71.12 13.65 -14.20
N ALA A 761 69.96 14.08 -13.69
CA ALA A 761 68.72 14.19 -14.43
C ALA A 761 68.50 15.58 -15.09
N LEU A 762 69.34 16.60 -14.85
CA LEU A 762 69.12 17.93 -15.44
C LEU A 762 69.00 17.91 -16.97
N GLY A 763 67.88 18.42 -17.47
CA GLY A 763 67.54 18.46 -18.88
C GLY A 763 66.86 17.20 -19.43
N THR A 764 66.57 16.20 -18.59
CA THR A 764 65.71 15.06 -18.97
C THR A 764 64.24 15.43 -18.91
N ALA A 765 63.40 14.68 -19.64
CA ALA A 765 61.95 14.80 -19.55
C ALA A 765 61.42 13.90 -18.43
N GLY A 766 60.79 14.49 -17.41
CA GLY A 766 60.15 13.78 -16.30
C GLY A 766 61.08 12.94 -15.40
N GLY A 767 60.48 11.99 -14.69
CA GLY A 767 61.12 11.07 -13.74
C GLY A 767 61.02 11.56 -12.29
N ALA A 768 61.55 10.80 -11.33
CA ALA A 768 61.51 11.17 -9.90
C ALA A 768 62.17 12.53 -9.61
N ALA A 769 63.16 12.93 -10.41
CA ALA A 769 63.82 14.23 -10.28
C ALA A 769 63.02 15.43 -10.85
N ASP A 770 61.90 15.18 -11.53
CA ASP A 770 60.92 16.20 -11.96
C ASP A 770 59.95 16.46 -10.81
N LEU A 771 60.48 17.13 -9.78
CA LEU A 771 59.85 17.32 -8.48
C LEU A 771 58.62 18.23 -8.60
N ASN A 772 58.65 19.27 -9.43
CA ASN A 772 57.45 20.12 -9.61
C ASN A 772 56.42 19.53 -10.61
N GLY A 773 56.75 18.40 -11.23
CA GLY A 773 55.91 17.70 -12.20
C GLY A 773 55.69 18.47 -13.50
N ASP A 774 56.49 19.48 -13.84
CA ASP A 774 56.28 20.31 -15.05
C ASP A 774 56.68 19.60 -16.37
N GLY A 775 57.23 18.38 -16.26
CA GLY A 775 57.61 17.53 -17.36
C GLY A 775 59.09 17.63 -17.74
N VAL A 776 59.89 18.49 -17.09
CA VAL A 776 61.31 18.66 -17.39
C VAL A 776 62.14 19.03 -16.16
N VAL A 777 63.18 18.23 -15.89
CA VAL A 777 64.08 18.47 -14.76
C VAL A 777 64.96 19.70 -15.02
N ASN A 778 64.71 20.80 -14.32
CA ASN A 778 65.32 22.09 -14.56
C ASN A 778 65.60 22.89 -13.26
N GLY A 779 65.72 24.23 -13.39
CA GLY A 779 65.94 25.11 -12.25
C GLY A 779 64.78 25.16 -11.25
N GLY A 780 63.56 24.80 -11.67
CA GLY A 780 62.37 24.65 -10.82
C GLY A 780 62.58 23.57 -9.76
N ASP A 781 63.03 22.38 -10.17
CA ASP A 781 63.26 21.23 -9.29
C ASP A 781 64.42 21.46 -8.32
N ILE A 782 65.46 22.15 -8.77
CA ILE A 782 66.53 22.62 -7.87
C ILE A 782 65.95 23.52 -6.77
N GLY A 783 64.91 24.31 -7.09
CA GLY A 783 64.18 25.13 -6.13
C GLY A 783 63.43 24.29 -5.10
N VAL A 784 62.71 23.27 -5.55
CA VAL A 784 61.96 22.33 -4.69
C VAL A 784 62.92 21.57 -3.76
N LEU A 785 63.96 20.92 -4.29
CA LEU A 785 64.94 20.18 -3.48
C LEU A 785 65.60 21.06 -2.41
N ARG A 786 65.91 22.33 -2.74
CA ARG A 786 66.49 23.28 -1.79
C ARG A 786 65.53 23.69 -0.68
N ALA A 787 64.23 23.79 -1.00
CA ALA A 787 63.21 24.12 -0.03
C ALA A 787 62.99 22.98 0.98
N SER A 788 63.20 21.73 0.55
CA SER A 788 63.02 20.52 1.35
C SER A 788 64.28 20.07 2.12
N LEU A 789 65.41 20.78 2.03
CA LEU A 789 66.64 20.36 2.72
C LEU A 789 66.44 20.20 4.23
N GLY A 790 66.74 19.00 4.74
CA GLY A 790 66.61 18.62 6.14
C GLY A 790 65.24 18.07 6.54
N SER A 791 64.30 17.92 5.59
CA SER A 791 63.04 17.19 5.81
C SER A 791 63.19 15.70 5.46
N VAL A 792 62.19 14.92 5.88
CA VAL A 792 61.92 13.57 5.37
C VAL A 792 60.99 13.68 4.14
N PRO A 793 60.88 12.66 3.27
CA PRO A 793 59.88 12.64 2.20
C PRO A 793 58.44 12.61 2.75
N GLY A 794 57.49 13.16 1.99
CA GLY A 794 56.08 13.22 2.38
C GLY A 794 55.74 14.35 3.37
N PRO A 795 54.75 14.15 4.28
CA PRO A 795 54.07 12.90 4.61
C PRO A 795 53.19 12.35 3.47
N SER A 796 53.07 11.02 3.40
CA SER A 796 52.25 10.27 2.44
C SER A 796 51.35 9.29 3.19
N GLY A 797 50.12 9.13 2.71
CA GLY A 797 49.15 8.10 3.15
C GLY A 797 49.33 6.76 2.45
N THR A 798 50.08 6.72 1.35
CA THR A 798 50.28 5.51 0.52
C THR A 798 51.65 4.85 0.71
N ALA A 799 52.60 5.57 1.33
CA ALA A 799 53.91 5.02 1.69
C ALA A 799 53.83 4.02 2.87
N PRO A 800 54.56 2.89 2.83
CA PRO A 800 54.45 1.78 3.81
C PRO A 800 55.14 1.97 5.17
#